data_AF-A0A2C9LKX3-F1
#
_entry.id   AF-A0A2C9LKX3-F1
#
_cell.length_a   1.000
_cell.length_b   1.000
_cell.length_c   1.000
_cell.angle_alpha   90.00
_cell.angle_beta   90.00
_cell.angle_gamma   90.00
#
_symmetry.space_group_name_H-M   'P 1'
#
loop_
_entity.id
_entity.type
_entity.pdbx_description
1 polymer ?
#
loop_
_entity_poly.entity_id
_entity_poly.type
_entity_poly.pdbx_seq_one_letter_code
_entity_poly.pdbx_strand_id
1 'polypeptide(L)'
;MPIEKFMIPSVRPRTKIRPSENSCFRSIKVATSQAKEMPMAMMDGNTEYAEMKRKLWETEQTLRNLKNLEKEVLSETSELVSSVNEQPTPSYGCDVVHDGTGSLRSIPESYSRFASHKIQSSTPGRNQNYSPSDTYKNNESENSSLSSTSSKPNEVSNKYERKLLSQNQRLLMEVERLIGELHKLKLEGASLEQAAVLAKKIPDLEDKIEELVAETKAQDKALREAEKHLEESVKRSTELQRKLEQSEKNNIELTLELERVRFAKTEVEEQRDEALQNVIDAQDALEDYQKRIKEKIKKMENFEDELRDTLTRTTQERDDYMDQLTDIQSSVASQEAQINRLLNDVEKETTRRMEVEEEKLALQEQLKLLSCELDKLDEEMKEMKEIKKQKIFLESEMQEHRKLAQEIADLLIQVHHNHNKIALDDSGNFSLPTKYEVRMWQDEILSDAVLNTNNNGLEELNCNNNGLSCEGGGTTMMAELRNLFTNMDGEIQRLRYDLKQRDADDRTYQNLHDELKVLMDKVESGVRTNQELEFTVCALEDEKRTLNLKLDETLHSLAERERQIQCLDTRLNERNHQVVCLQEDNAMKAQRLCALEKDLDCCERRLKLASSGSNESLEQLKAAEERIKELEEILKCKENSLQDMQNQIVKLQKDMRCQQQKLEKKAECLTQQVYEYQKQTDQLSSDNDSMRQKLAVCNKASEECKRCLRAREDQIRCLDLQIEELKYTLEEKDKLHCKVLESYQQKICKSNEQIKNLECALMMCKNEVQMHLETMEKIKNHFECELSNRDGCIKHLQEELRKATEDLKCRTEENCNLEQTLSDANTKLANSYNQLKSCDQNVLCLTEKVKTTGLHLVYFFV
;
A
#
# COMPACT_ATOMS: atom_id res chain seq x y z
N MET A 1 -56.12 15.50 -55.35
CA MET A 1 -55.09 16.53 -55.06
C MET A 1 -55.78 17.66 -54.30
N PRO A 2 -55.06 18.39 -53.44
CA PRO A 2 -54.19 17.93 -52.36
C PRO A 2 -54.83 18.25 -50.99
N ILE A 3 -54.44 17.55 -49.91
CA ILE A 3 -54.68 17.98 -48.53
C ILE A 3 -53.37 17.80 -47.76
N GLU A 4 -53.12 18.70 -46.81
CA GLU A 4 -51.79 18.97 -46.25
C GLU A 4 -51.40 18.06 -45.08
N LYS A 5 -50.11 18.16 -44.69
CA LYS A 5 -49.54 17.47 -43.54
C LYS A 5 -49.97 18.14 -42.24
N PHE A 6 -50.34 17.36 -41.24
CA PHE A 6 -49.98 17.66 -39.86
C PHE A 6 -49.29 16.44 -39.24
N MET A 7 -48.15 16.67 -38.61
CA MET A 7 -47.38 15.65 -37.89
C MET A 7 -47.68 15.77 -36.40
N ILE A 8 -48.03 14.66 -35.75
CA ILE A 8 -47.98 14.51 -34.29
C ILE A 8 -47.15 13.24 -33.99
N PRO A 9 -46.16 13.26 -33.07
CA PRO A 9 -45.22 12.16 -32.93
C PRO A 9 -45.81 10.91 -32.25
N SER A 10 -45.53 9.73 -32.81
CA SER A 10 -45.81 8.46 -32.13
C SER A 10 -44.77 8.19 -31.04
N VAL A 11 -45.16 8.34 -29.78
CA VAL A 11 -44.33 7.99 -28.62
C VAL A 11 -44.33 6.47 -28.44
N ARG A 12 -43.22 5.81 -28.81
CA ARG A 12 -43.01 4.39 -28.47
C ARG A 12 -42.53 4.26 -27.02
N PRO A 13 -43.15 3.39 -26.18
CA PRO A 13 -42.60 3.05 -24.88
C PRO A 13 -41.29 2.26 -25.05
N ARG A 14 -40.20 2.70 -24.41
CA ARG A 14 -38.95 1.93 -24.30
C ARG A 14 -39.03 1.00 -23.09
N THR A 15 -39.37 -0.26 -23.30
CA THR A 15 -39.22 -1.33 -22.30
C THR A 15 -37.74 -1.61 -22.02
N LYS A 16 -37.18 -0.94 -21.00
CA LYS A 16 -35.88 -1.33 -20.42
C LYS A 16 -36.07 -2.60 -19.58
N ILE A 17 -35.73 -3.75 -20.16
CA ILE A 17 -35.55 -4.99 -19.40
C ILE A 17 -34.31 -4.81 -18.51
N ARG A 18 -34.48 -4.92 -17.18
CA ARG A 18 -33.36 -5.12 -16.25
C ARG A 18 -32.93 -6.59 -16.31
N PRO A 19 -31.65 -6.92 -16.50
CA PRO A 19 -31.13 -8.23 -16.14
C PRO A 19 -31.20 -8.40 -14.61
N SER A 20 -31.47 -9.61 -14.13
CA SER A 20 -31.43 -9.93 -12.69
C SER A 20 -30.01 -10.36 -12.30
N GLU A 21 -29.28 -9.49 -11.58
CA GLU A 21 -28.00 -9.86 -10.97
C GLU A 21 -28.25 -10.76 -9.76
N ASN A 22 -28.17 -12.08 -9.97
CA ASN A 22 -28.37 -13.05 -8.89
C ASN A 22 -27.65 -14.38 -9.17
N SER A 23 -26.32 -14.33 -9.31
CA SER A 23 -25.48 -15.54 -9.47
C SER A 23 -24.06 -15.37 -8.93
N CYS A 24 -23.91 -15.32 -7.60
CA CYS A 24 -22.61 -15.53 -6.96
C CYS A 24 -22.76 -16.38 -5.69
N PHE A 25 -22.28 -17.63 -5.73
CA PHE A 25 -21.50 -18.28 -4.66
C PHE A 25 -21.25 -19.76 -4.99
N ARG A 26 -20.06 -20.05 -5.56
CA ARG A 26 -19.13 -21.15 -5.17
C ARG A 26 -18.05 -21.34 -6.24
N SER A 27 -16.84 -20.91 -5.92
CA SER A 27 -15.61 -21.36 -6.58
C SER A 27 -14.45 -21.16 -5.61
N ILE A 28 -14.11 -22.22 -4.87
CA ILE A 28 -12.92 -22.23 -4.02
C ILE A 28 -11.71 -22.33 -4.94
N LYS A 29 -10.95 -21.25 -5.09
CA LYS A 29 -9.59 -21.32 -5.64
C LYS A 29 -8.59 -21.25 -4.50
N VAL A 30 -7.88 -22.36 -4.30
CA VAL A 30 -6.68 -22.43 -3.48
C VAL A 30 -5.61 -21.52 -4.11
N ALA A 31 -4.85 -20.81 -3.29
CA ALA A 31 -3.71 -20.04 -3.76
C ALA A 31 -2.48 -20.94 -3.90
N THR A 32 -1.79 -20.84 -5.04
CA THR A 32 -0.43 -21.35 -5.20
C THR A 32 0.49 -20.22 -5.65
N SER A 33 1.66 -20.15 -5.03
CA SER A 33 2.62 -19.05 -5.19
C SER A 33 3.35 -19.08 -6.53
N GLN A 34 4.01 -17.97 -6.87
CA GLN A 34 4.87 -17.88 -8.05
C GLN A 34 6.03 -18.88 -7.96
N ALA A 35 6.17 -19.76 -8.95
CA ALA A 35 7.39 -20.52 -9.21
C ALA A 35 8.08 -19.94 -10.45
N LYS A 36 9.42 -20.00 -10.48
CA LYS A 36 10.22 -19.52 -11.63
C LYS A 36 9.92 -20.37 -12.87
N GLU A 37 9.89 -19.74 -14.03
CA GLU A 37 9.91 -20.46 -15.30
C GLU A 37 11.25 -21.19 -15.47
N MET A 38 11.18 -22.49 -15.78
CA MET A 38 12.25 -23.25 -16.39
C MET A 38 11.66 -24.02 -17.59
N PRO A 39 12.41 -24.21 -18.69
CA PRO A 39 11.86 -24.75 -19.92
C PRO A 39 11.58 -26.25 -19.81
N MET A 40 10.30 -26.65 -19.94
CA MET A 40 9.95 -28.06 -20.13
C MET A 40 10.42 -28.55 -21.50
N ALA A 41 11.55 -29.25 -21.53
CA ALA A 41 11.79 -30.25 -22.55
C ALA A 41 10.82 -31.42 -22.33
N MET A 42 10.18 -31.92 -23.40
CA MET A 42 9.33 -33.12 -23.30
C MET A 42 10.21 -34.35 -23.08
N MET A 43 10.35 -34.76 -21.82
CA MET A 43 10.93 -36.03 -21.40
C MET A 43 9.84 -37.11 -21.34
N ASP A 44 10.17 -38.36 -21.66
CA ASP A 44 9.26 -39.48 -21.54
C ASP A 44 8.80 -39.69 -20.09
N GLY A 45 7.49 -39.80 -19.83
CA GLY A 45 6.97 -40.11 -18.48
C GLY A 45 7.49 -41.44 -17.89
N ASN A 46 8.07 -42.32 -18.70
CA ASN A 46 8.81 -43.50 -18.25
C ASN A 46 10.10 -43.14 -17.49
N THR A 47 10.81 -42.06 -17.84
CA THR A 47 12.02 -41.65 -17.12
C THR A 47 11.68 -41.00 -15.79
N GLU A 48 10.63 -40.17 -15.72
CA GLU A 48 10.13 -39.62 -14.47
C GLU A 48 9.66 -40.73 -13.51
N TYR A 49 8.92 -41.73 -14.00
CA TYR A 49 8.50 -42.86 -13.18
C TYR A 49 9.67 -43.74 -12.72
N ALA A 50 10.68 -43.94 -13.57
CA ALA A 50 11.92 -44.65 -13.20
C ALA A 50 12.76 -43.86 -12.19
N GLU A 51 12.84 -42.54 -12.32
CA GLU A 51 13.54 -41.67 -11.37
C GLU A 51 12.80 -41.54 -10.04
N MET A 52 11.46 -41.49 -10.05
CA MET A 52 10.64 -41.53 -8.85
C MET A 52 10.85 -42.85 -8.09
N LYS A 53 10.95 -43.99 -8.80
CA LYS A 53 11.36 -45.27 -8.18
C LYS A 53 12.79 -45.25 -7.63
N ARG A 54 13.73 -44.60 -8.33
CA ARG A 54 15.12 -44.44 -7.87
C ARG A 54 15.16 -43.64 -6.56
N LYS A 55 14.52 -42.47 -6.54
CA LYS A 55 14.39 -41.59 -5.36
C LYS A 55 13.64 -42.25 -4.21
N LEU A 56 12.62 -43.08 -4.48
CA LEU A 56 11.93 -43.87 -3.46
C LEU A 56 12.86 -44.94 -2.84
N TRP A 57 13.71 -45.59 -3.65
CA TRP A 57 14.69 -46.55 -3.15
C TRP A 57 15.84 -45.88 -2.38
N GLU A 58 16.31 -44.72 -2.85
CA GLU A 58 17.31 -43.89 -2.16
C GLU A 58 16.78 -43.37 -0.81
N THR A 59 15.49 -43.00 -0.73
CA THR A 59 14.83 -42.59 0.53
C THR A 59 14.54 -43.77 1.45
N GLU A 60 14.13 -44.95 0.96
CA GLU A 60 14.12 -46.17 1.78
C GLU A 60 15.50 -46.47 2.36
N GLN A 61 16.56 -46.36 1.57
CA GLN A 61 17.90 -46.75 1.98
C GLN A 61 18.51 -45.76 2.97
N THR A 62 18.26 -44.45 2.81
CA THR A 62 18.61 -43.44 3.82
C THR A 62 17.79 -43.59 5.09
N LEU A 63 16.50 -43.94 5.02
CA LEU A 63 15.70 -44.28 6.20
C LEU A 63 16.19 -45.56 6.91
N ARG A 64 16.67 -46.57 6.18
CA ARG A 64 17.35 -47.74 6.77
C ARG A 64 18.66 -47.35 7.45
N ASN A 65 19.46 -46.48 6.84
CA ASN A 65 20.71 -46.00 7.43
C ASN A 65 20.46 -45.16 8.68
N LEU A 66 19.47 -44.25 8.67
CA LEU A 66 19.04 -43.50 9.86
C LEU A 66 18.55 -44.43 10.98
N LYS A 67 17.81 -45.50 10.64
CA LYS A 67 17.35 -46.51 11.61
C LYS A 67 18.47 -47.44 12.11
N ASN A 68 19.61 -47.47 11.44
CA ASN A 68 20.82 -48.14 11.94
C ASN A 68 21.64 -47.20 12.83
N LEU A 69 21.77 -45.92 12.46
CA LEU A 69 22.34 -44.86 13.31
C LEU A 69 21.56 -44.70 14.63
N GLU A 70 20.23 -44.71 14.58
CA GLU A 70 19.35 -44.71 15.77
C GLU A 70 19.63 -45.91 16.69
N LYS A 71 20.02 -47.07 16.13
CA LYS A 71 20.45 -48.23 16.92
C LYS A 71 21.87 -48.08 17.46
N GLU A 72 22.81 -47.58 16.67
CA GLU A 72 24.20 -47.35 17.10
C GLU A 72 24.24 -46.39 18.29
N VAL A 73 23.52 -45.26 18.20
CA VAL A 73 23.36 -44.29 19.29
C VAL A 73 22.70 -44.91 20.53
N LEU A 74 21.72 -45.80 20.37
CA LEU A 74 21.10 -46.53 21.49
C LEU A 74 21.99 -47.63 22.09
N SER A 75 23.01 -48.13 21.38
CA SER A 75 24.04 -49.00 21.96
C SER A 75 25.15 -48.20 22.66
N GLU A 76 25.66 -47.12 22.07
CA GLU A 76 26.75 -46.33 22.66
C GLU A 76 26.32 -45.56 23.93
N THR A 77 25.04 -45.19 24.04
CA THR A 77 24.52 -44.52 25.25
C THR A 77 24.29 -45.46 26.44
N SER A 78 24.47 -46.77 26.28
CA SER A 78 24.20 -47.75 27.34
C SER A 78 25.39 -48.03 28.27
N GLU A 79 26.61 -47.58 27.98
CA GLU A 79 27.82 -47.93 28.76
C GLU A 79 28.40 -46.81 29.63
N LEU A 80 27.83 -45.59 29.62
CA LEU A 80 28.43 -44.41 30.29
C LEU A 80 27.57 -43.73 31.38
N VAL A 81 26.55 -44.40 31.91
CA VAL A 81 25.71 -43.86 33.01
C VAL A 81 25.72 -44.79 34.23
N SER A 82 26.85 -44.81 34.95
CA SER A 82 26.87 -45.23 36.37
C SER A 82 27.96 -44.53 37.17
N SER A 83 27.65 -43.39 37.81
CA SER A 83 28.18 -42.97 39.12
C SER A 83 27.60 -41.61 39.57
N VAL A 84 27.65 -41.38 40.88
CA VAL A 84 27.47 -40.11 41.63
C VAL A 84 26.05 -39.50 41.70
N ASN A 85 25.56 -39.44 42.94
CA ASN A 85 24.51 -38.57 43.50
C ASN A 85 24.82 -37.05 43.29
N GLU A 86 24.02 -36.05 43.68
CA GLU A 86 22.96 -35.97 44.71
C GLU A 86 21.96 -34.82 44.41
N GLN A 87 20.90 -34.72 45.22
CA GLN A 87 19.87 -33.67 45.20
C GLN A 87 20.35 -32.34 45.86
N PRO A 88 19.59 -31.20 45.85
CA PRO A 88 18.22 -30.98 45.36
C PRO A 88 17.95 -29.72 44.49
N THR A 89 16.74 -29.70 43.91
CA THR A 89 15.91 -28.53 43.49
C THR A 89 15.78 -27.42 44.57
N PRO A 90 15.30 -26.17 44.32
CA PRO A 90 14.27 -25.73 43.34
C PRO A 90 14.57 -24.30 42.74
N SER A 91 13.68 -23.40 42.26
CA SER A 91 12.21 -23.32 42.03
C SER A 91 11.88 -22.12 41.08
N TYR A 92 11.01 -22.30 40.05
CA TYR A 92 10.32 -21.23 39.27
C TYR A 92 11.23 -20.15 38.60
N GLY A 93 10.80 -19.26 37.70
CA GLY A 93 9.57 -19.16 36.89
C GLY A 93 9.35 -17.74 36.32
N CYS A 94 8.92 -17.64 35.06
CA CYS A 94 8.39 -16.43 34.36
C CYS A 94 9.25 -15.15 34.20
N ASP A 95 9.50 -14.82 32.92
CA ASP A 95 9.02 -13.60 32.21
C ASP A 95 9.39 -12.15 32.65
N VAL A 96 9.95 -11.44 31.66
CA VAL A 96 9.46 -10.13 31.12
C VAL A 96 10.02 -8.77 31.66
N VAL A 97 10.00 -7.80 30.72
CA VAL A 97 10.33 -6.35 30.70
C VAL A 97 11.81 -5.87 30.73
N HIS A 98 12.09 -4.92 29.82
CA HIS A 98 13.02 -3.78 30.01
C HIS A 98 12.67 -3.00 31.31
N ASP A 99 13.57 -2.28 31.98
CA ASP A 99 14.33 -1.14 31.44
C ASP A 99 15.65 -0.93 32.20
N GLY A 100 16.55 -0.11 31.64
CA GLY A 100 17.94 -0.03 32.06
C GLY A 100 18.23 0.94 33.21
N THR A 101 19.30 0.67 33.95
CA THR A 101 20.23 1.71 34.46
C THR A 101 21.54 1.07 34.95
N GLY A 102 22.65 1.82 34.84
CA GLY A 102 23.78 1.65 35.77
C GLY A 102 24.93 0.69 35.39
N SER A 103 25.77 1.14 34.45
CA SER A 103 27.26 1.05 34.55
C SER A 103 27.93 -0.30 34.91
N LEU A 104 28.68 -0.84 33.94
CA LEU A 104 30.10 -1.14 34.15
C LEU A 104 30.92 -0.83 32.88
N ARG A 105 32.19 -0.46 33.04
CA ARG A 105 33.04 0.04 31.94
C ARG A 105 33.70 -1.11 31.16
N SER A 106 33.54 -1.12 29.85
CA SER A 106 34.47 -1.81 28.93
C SER A 106 35.63 -0.88 28.51
N ILE A 107 36.76 -1.51 28.17
CA ILE A 107 38.05 -0.88 27.92
C ILE A 107 38.09 -0.26 26.51
N PRO A 108 38.63 0.96 26.30
CA PRO A 108 38.78 1.53 24.96
C PRO A 108 39.94 0.93 24.16
N GLU A 109 39.73 0.69 22.87
CA GLU A 109 40.81 0.48 21.90
C GLU A 109 41.52 1.81 21.61
N SER A 110 42.85 1.88 21.78
CA SER A 110 43.74 2.85 21.11
C SER A 110 45.22 2.64 21.48
N TYR A 111 45.91 1.72 20.80
CA TYR A 111 47.39 1.75 20.74
C TYR A 111 47.91 1.21 19.41
N SER A 112 48.20 2.11 18.47
CA SER A 112 48.93 1.79 17.24
C SER A 112 49.86 2.94 16.87
N ARG A 113 51.05 2.93 17.49
CA ARG A 113 52.30 3.65 17.12
C ARG A 113 53.34 3.46 18.23
N PHE A 114 54.49 2.88 17.90
CA PHE A 114 55.81 3.51 18.07
C PHE A 114 56.87 2.67 17.33
N ALA A 115 58.02 3.28 17.02
CA ALA A 115 59.03 2.68 16.14
C ALA A 115 60.05 1.83 16.91
N SER A 116 60.54 0.76 16.27
CA SER A 116 61.66 -0.03 16.79
C SER A 116 63.01 0.63 16.45
N HIS A 117 63.81 0.89 17.49
CA HIS A 117 65.21 1.23 17.36
C HIS A 117 66.12 0.12 17.93
N LYS A 118 67.36 0.12 17.43
CA LYS A 118 68.40 -0.89 17.63
C LYS A 118 68.53 -1.40 19.07
N ILE A 119 68.77 -2.69 19.21
CA ILE A 119 69.54 -3.28 20.34
C ILE A 119 70.76 -4.00 19.75
N GLN A 120 71.91 -3.87 20.40
CA GLN A 120 73.16 -4.54 20.03
C GLN A 120 73.34 -5.85 20.79
N SER A 121 74.21 -6.72 20.27
CA SER A 121 74.63 -7.95 20.93
C SER A 121 75.37 -7.70 22.25
N SER A 122 74.98 -8.43 23.31
CA SER A 122 75.83 -8.72 24.48
C SER A 122 75.25 -9.90 25.27
N THR A 123 76.10 -10.83 25.67
CA THR A 123 75.74 -12.03 26.45
C THR A 123 76.12 -11.88 27.93
N PRO A 124 75.21 -12.25 28.84
CA PRO A 124 75.54 -12.71 30.19
C PRO A 124 75.24 -14.22 30.35
N GLY A 125 75.92 -14.98 31.20
CA GLY A 125 77.10 -14.69 32.02
C GLY A 125 77.33 -15.84 33.01
N ARG A 126 78.57 -16.04 33.49
CA ARG A 126 78.87 -17.05 34.53
C ARG A 126 79.86 -16.50 35.57
N ASN A 127 79.33 -16.22 36.75
CA ASN A 127 79.90 -16.33 38.10
C ASN A 127 81.37 -16.83 38.20
N GLN A 128 82.25 -16.27 39.05
CA GLN A 128 81.96 -15.72 40.38
C GLN A 128 83.12 -14.86 40.98
N ASN A 129 82.78 -13.99 41.94
CA ASN A 129 83.53 -13.60 43.16
C ASN A 129 84.71 -12.57 43.19
N TYR A 130 84.45 -11.50 43.98
CA TYR A 130 85.32 -10.76 44.93
C TYR A 130 86.49 -9.84 44.47
N SER A 131 86.15 -8.55 44.33
CA SER A 131 86.64 -7.35 45.08
C SER A 131 88.14 -6.98 45.27
N PRO A 132 88.46 -5.66 45.47
CA PRO A 132 89.82 -5.12 45.33
C PRO A 132 90.47 -4.60 46.64
N SER A 133 91.77 -4.26 46.58
CA SER A 133 92.38 -3.07 47.20
C SER A 133 93.82 -2.83 46.70
N ASP A 134 94.32 -1.60 46.83
CA ASP A 134 95.68 -1.16 46.50
C ASP A 134 96.78 -1.70 47.44
N THR A 135 98.06 -1.50 47.10
CA THR A 135 99.10 -0.81 47.93
C THR A 135 100.56 -1.31 47.72
N TYR A 136 101.34 -0.57 46.92
CA TYR A 136 102.80 -0.27 47.03
C TYR A 136 103.93 -1.34 47.19
N LYS A 137 105.08 -0.98 46.55
CA LYS A 137 106.51 -1.11 46.95
C LYS A 137 107.39 -2.33 46.55
N ASN A 138 108.48 -1.99 45.85
CA ASN A 138 109.93 -2.20 46.17
C ASN A 138 110.47 -3.58 46.67
N ASN A 139 111.72 -3.97 46.42
CA ASN A 139 112.77 -3.64 45.41
C ASN A 139 113.95 -4.65 45.61
N GLU A 140 114.97 -4.64 44.74
CA GLU A 140 116.34 -5.21 44.98
C GLU A 140 116.49 -6.75 45.15
N SER A 141 117.61 -7.42 44.84
CA SER A 141 118.80 -7.07 43.98
C SER A 141 119.73 -8.29 43.74
N GLU A 142 120.50 -8.27 42.63
CA GLU A 142 121.90 -8.76 42.51
C GLU A 142 122.24 -10.28 42.73
N ASN A 143 123.39 -10.90 42.37
CA ASN A 143 124.55 -10.69 41.45
C ASN A 143 125.19 -12.10 41.18
N SER A 144 126.30 -12.42 40.49
CA SER A 144 127.32 -11.73 39.66
C SER A 144 127.96 -12.71 38.63
N SER A 145 129.22 -12.47 38.20
CA SER A 145 129.51 -12.34 36.75
C SER A 145 130.99 -12.47 36.33
N LEU A 146 131.21 -12.79 35.04
CA LEU A 146 132.32 -12.34 34.15
C LEU A 146 133.82 -12.70 34.42
N SER A 147 134.39 -13.48 33.47
CA SER A 147 135.62 -13.24 32.67
C SER A 147 137.06 -13.00 33.24
N SER A 148 137.96 -13.98 33.01
CA SER A 148 139.30 -13.92 32.34
C SER A 148 140.54 -13.06 32.80
N THR A 149 141.73 -13.71 32.70
CA THR A 149 143.15 -13.24 32.46
C THR A 149 144.07 -12.66 33.60
N SER A 150 145.41 -12.61 33.38
CA SER A 150 146.52 -12.32 34.35
C SER A 150 147.85 -11.89 33.60
N SER A 151 149.11 -11.73 34.09
CA SER A 151 149.92 -11.96 35.34
C SER A 151 151.25 -11.12 35.33
N LYS A 152 152.20 -11.22 36.30
CA LYS A 152 153.55 -10.52 36.32
C LYS A 152 154.62 -11.07 37.36
N PRO A 153 155.94 -10.64 37.36
CA PRO A 153 157.10 -11.49 37.80
C PRO A 153 158.23 -10.93 38.74
N ASN A 154 159.18 -11.82 39.14
CA ASN A 154 160.62 -11.67 39.59
C ASN A 154 160.98 -10.82 40.85
N GLU A 155 162.19 -10.89 41.50
CA GLU A 155 163.47 -11.67 41.36
C GLU A 155 163.62 -12.75 42.50
N VAL A 156 164.71 -13.45 42.92
CA VAL A 156 166.22 -13.50 42.80
C VAL A 156 167.05 -12.38 43.54
N SER A 157 168.34 -12.45 43.94
CA SER A 157 169.49 -13.41 43.83
C SER A 157 170.68 -13.15 44.81
N ASN A 158 171.29 -14.17 45.46
CA ASN A 158 172.73 -14.19 45.86
C ASN A 158 173.36 -15.63 45.80
N LYS A 159 174.69 -15.80 45.94
CA LYS A 159 175.42 -16.92 45.27
C LYS A 159 175.87 -18.14 46.11
N TYR A 160 175.90 -18.09 47.44
CA TYR A 160 176.29 -19.26 48.26
C TYR A 160 175.09 -20.17 48.62
N GLU A 161 173.93 -19.58 48.92
CA GLU A 161 172.68 -20.28 49.27
C GLU A 161 172.18 -21.22 48.18
N ARG A 162 172.52 -20.96 46.90
CA ARG A 162 172.04 -21.73 45.74
C ARG A 162 172.31 -23.23 45.82
N LYS A 163 173.37 -23.68 46.50
CA LYS A 163 173.62 -25.12 46.72
C LYS A 163 172.66 -25.74 47.74
N LEU A 164 172.26 -25.00 48.78
CA LEU A 164 171.30 -25.48 49.78
C LEU A 164 169.86 -25.47 49.22
N LEU A 165 169.46 -24.40 48.52
CA LEU A 165 168.15 -24.34 47.87
C LEU A 165 167.98 -25.43 46.81
N SER A 166 169.00 -25.73 46.01
CA SER A 166 168.92 -26.79 44.97
C SER A 166 168.69 -28.19 45.54
N GLN A 167 169.01 -28.42 46.82
CA GLN A 167 168.73 -29.68 47.51
C GLN A 167 167.31 -29.70 48.10
N ASN A 168 166.89 -28.63 48.79
CA ASN A 168 165.54 -28.51 49.35
C ASN A 168 164.45 -28.51 48.26
N GLN A 169 164.66 -27.80 47.15
CA GLN A 169 163.69 -27.73 46.05
C GLN A 169 163.46 -29.09 45.36
N ARG A 170 164.43 -30.02 45.46
CA ARG A 170 164.30 -31.39 44.94
C ARG A 170 163.45 -32.28 45.85
N LEU A 171 163.47 -32.05 47.16
CA LEU A 171 162.59 -32.75 48.11
C LEU A 171 161.14 -32.30 47.98
N LEU A 172 160.89 -31.02 47.69
CA LEU A 172 159.54 -30.47 47.55
C LEU A 172 158.77 -31.11 46.38
N MET A 173 159.36 -31.15 45.19
CA MET A 173 158.71 -31.70 43.99
C MET A 173 158.33 -33.19 44.13
N GLU A 174 159.09 -33.96 44.91
CA GLU A 174 158.81 -35.39 45.13
C GLU A 174 157.60 -35.61 46.05
N VAL A 175 157.37 -34.71 47.02
CA VAL A 175 156.16 -34.69 47.85
C VAL A 175 154.94 -34.30 47.01
N GLU A 176 155.07 -33.28 46.14
CA GLU A 176 154.01 -32.84 45.23
C GLU A 176 153.60 -33.96 44.25
N ARG A 177 154.57 -34.73 43.73
CA ARG A 177 154.31 -35.91 42.87
C ARG A 177 153.45 -36.96 43.57
N LEU A 178 153.81 -37.34 44.80
CA LEU A 178 153.09 -38.36 45.57
C LEU A 178 151.66 -37.93 45.96
N ILE A 179 151.44 -36.64 46.23
CA ILE A 179 150.11 -36.08 46.47
C ILE A 179 149.23 -36.18 45.21
N GLY A 180 149.79 -35.95 44.02
CA GLY A 180 149.09 -36.12 42.75
C GLY A 180 148.64 -37.56 42.49
N GLU A 181 149.51 -38.54 42.75
CA GLU A 181 149.22 -39.96 42.56
C GLU A 181 148.11 -40.46 43.51
N LEU A 182 148.10 -40.00 44.76
CA LEU A 182 147.03 -40.29 45.73
C LEU A 182 145.68 -39.73 45.27
N HIS A 183 145.66 -38.55 44.64
CA HIS A 183 144.42 -37.92 44.17
C HIS A 183 143.78 -38.68 43.00
N LYS A 184 144.59 -39.21 42.07
CA LYS A 184 144.11 -39.96 40.89
C LYS A 184 143.34 -41.22 41.28
N LEU A 185 143.91 -42.04 42.16
CA LEU A 185 143.29 -43.30 42.62
C LEU A 185 141.95 -43.06 43.33
N LYS A 186 141.81 -41.92 44.03
CA LYS A 186 140.57 -41.55 44.71
C LYS A 186 139.45 -41.16 43.74
N LEU A 187 139.78 -40.71 42.54
CA LEU A 187 138.82 -40.43 41.47
C LEU A 187 138.31 -41.71 40.79
N GLU A 188 139.21 -42.67 40.54
CA GLU A 188 138.89 -43.93 39.87
C GLU A 188 137.93 -44.81 40.70
N GLY A 189 138.06 -44.79 42.03
CA GLY A 189 137.12 -45.48 42.93
C GLY A 189 135.67 -44.97 42.84
N ALA A 190 135.47 -43.66 42.73
CA ALA A 190 134.14 -43.05 42.68
C ALA A 190 133.36 -43.37 41.39
N SER A 191 134.06 -43.73 40.30
CA SER A 191 133.42 -44.04 39.01
C SER A 191 132.69 -45.39 39.02
N LEU A 192 133.24 -46.41 39.66
CA LEU A 192 132.70 -47.78 39.64
C LEU A 192 131.41 -47.91 40.45
N GLU A 193 131.30 -47.17 41.56
CA GLU A 193 130.12 -47.20 42.44
C GLU A 193 128.87 -46.64 41.74
N GLN A 194 129.04 -45.70 40.81
CA GLN A 194 127.93 -45.12 40.04
C GLN A 194 127.33 -46.08 39.00
N ALA A 195 128.13 -46.99 38.44
CA ALA A 195 127.67 -47.99 37.47
C ALA A 195 126.74 -49.06 38.12
N ALA A 196 127.04 -49.46 39.36
CA ALA A 196 126.25 -50.47 40.10
C ALA A 196 124.82 -50.01 40.43
N VAL A 197 124.55 -48.70 40.42
CA VAL A 197 123.22 -48.11 40.64
C VAL A 197 122.33 -48.24 39.41
N LEU A 198 122.89 -48.19 38.20
CA LEU A 198 122.11 -48.24 36.95
C LEU A 198 121.60 -49.64 36.61
N ALA A 199 122.41 -50.68 36.86
CA ALA A 199 122.02 -52.07 36.58
C ALA A 199 120.77 -52.54 37.35
N LYS A 200 120.44 -51.91 38.48
CA LYS A 200 119.25 -52.23 39.28
C LYS A 200 117.93 -51.73 38.68
N LYS A 201 117.96 -50.85 37.66
CA LYS A 201 116.78 -50.19 37.09
C LYS A 201 116.20 -50.86 35.84
N ILE A 202 116.66 -52.06 35.49
CA ILE A 202 116.18 -52.78 34.30
C ILE A 202 114.78 -53.39 34.54
N PRO A 203 114.50 -54.10 35.67
CA PRO A 203 113.17 -54.65 35.93
C PRO A 203 112.07 -53.58 35.96
N ASP A 204 112.35 -52.42 36.57
CA ASP A 204 111.46 -51.24 36.64
C ASP A 204 110.93 -50.79 35.26
N LEU A 205 111.64 -51.11 34.17
CA LEU A 205 111.25 -50.78 32.79
C LEU A 205 110.42 -51.87 32.12
N GLU A 206 110.62 -53.14 32.49
CA GLU A 206 109.82 -54.27 31.96
C GLU A 206 108.40 -54.24 32.55
N ASP A 207 108.28 -54.02 33.87
CA ASP A 207 107.00 -53.78 34.55
C ASP A 207 106.26 -52.59 33.91
N LYS A 208 106.98 -51.51 33.57
CA LYS A 208 106.38 -50.32 32.93
C LYS A 208 105.93 -50.58 31.49
N ILE A 209 106.57 -51.49 30.76
CA ILE A 209 106.10 -51.92 29.44
C ILE A 209 104.84 -52.77 29.56
N GLU A 210 104.75 -53.69 30.53
CA GLU A 210 103.51 -54.46 30.75
C GLU A 210 102.36 -53.56 31.23
N GLU A 211 102.63 -52.59 32.12
CA GLU A 211 101.65 -51.57 32.52
C GLU A 211 101.12 -50.79 31.30
N LEU A 212 102.00 -50.30 30.41
CA LEU A 212 101.62 -49.58 29.19
C LEU A 212 100.87 -50.46 28.18
N VAL A 213 101.18 -51.76 28.09
CA VAL A 213 100.44 -52.71 27.24
C VAL A 213 99.07 -53.04 27.82
N ALA A 214 98.95 -53.14 29.15
CA ALA A 214 97.67 -53.30 29.84
C ALA A 214 96.80 -52.04 29.70
N GLU A 215 97.41 -50.84 29.85
CA GLU A 215 96.76 -49.56 29.60
C GLU A 215 96.29 -49.45 28.15
N THR A 216 97.15 -49.75 27.17
CA THR A 216 96.78 -49.73 25.74
C THR A 216 95.60 -50.66 25.47
N LYS A 217 95.59 -51.88 26.02
CA LYS A 217 94.44 -52.82 25.89
C LYS A 217 93.17 -52.31 26.58
N ALA A 218 93.30 -51.61 27.70
CA ALA A 218 92.17 -51.00 28.40
C ALA A 218 91.60 -49.81 27.62
N GLN A 219 92.46 -48.97 27.04
CA GLN A 219 92.10 -47.89 26.12
C GLN A 219 91.40 -48.46 24.87
N ASP A 220 91.97 -49.49 24.23
CA ASP A 220 91.38 -50.21 23.09
C ASP A 220 89.96 -50.73 23.39
N LYS A 221 89.78 -51.32 24.57
CA LYS A 221 88.48 -51.84 25.03
C LYS A 221 87.48 -50.71 25.30
N ALA A 222 87.91 -49.66 25.99
CA ALA A 222 87.09 -48.48 26.27
C ALA A 222 86.70 -47.74 24.98
N LEU A 223 87.59 -47.71 23.98
CA LEU A 223 87.35 -47.10 22.67
C LEU A 223 86.28 -47.90 21.91
N ARG A 224 86.35 -49.23 21.86
CA ARG A 224 85.29 -50.08 21.26
C ARG A 224 83.96 -50.01 22.01
N GLU A 225 83.99 -49.87 23.34
CA GLU A 225 82.78 -49.65 24.15
C GLU A 225 82.17 -48.27 23.87
N ALA A 226 82.98 -47.23 23.67
CA ALA A 226 82.54 -45.91 23.24
C ALA A 226 82.01 -45.90 21.80
N GLU A 227 82.65 -46.60 20.85
CA GLU A 227 82.16 -46.80 19.48
C GLU A 227 80.80 -47.51 19.47
N LYS A 228 80.64 -48.58 20.26
CA LYS A 228 79.36 -49.27 20.41
C LYS A 228 78.29 -48.36 21.01
N HIS A 229 78.61 -47.59 22.04
CA HIS A 229 77.67 -46.63 22.62
C HIS A 229 77.32 -45.48 21.65
N LEU A 230 78.26 -45.04 20.81
CA LEU A 230 78.01 -44.09 19.72
C LEU A 230 77.09 -44.70 18.66
N GLU A 231 77.33 -45.94 18.23
CA GLU A 231 76.48 -46.64 17.25
C GLU A 231 75.05 -46.85 17.80
N GLU A 232 74.91 -47.27 19.05
CA GLU A 232 73.62 -47.33 19.74
C GLU A 232 72.95 -45.95 19.88
N SER A 233 73.72 -44.90 20.16
CA SER A 233 73.21 -43.53 20.26
C SER A 233 72.72 -43.01 18.92
N VAL A 234 73.45 -43.28 17.83
CA VAL A 234 73.03 -42.96 16.46
C VAL A 234 71.75 -43.72 16.11
N LYS A 235 71.67 -45.04 16.39
CA LYS A 235 70.46 -45.85 16.16
C LYS A 235 69.25 -45.36 16.95
N ARG A 236 69.43 -44.95 18.21
CA ARG A 236 68.36 -44.32 19.02
C ARG A 236 67.96 -42.97 18.43
N SER A 237 68.93 -42.17 18.00
CA SER A 237 68.70 -40.85 17.39
C SER A 237 67.90 -40.96 16.09
N THR A 238 68.24 -41.90 15.19
CA THR A 238 67.51 -42.10 13.93
C THR A 238 66.08 -42.64 14.14
N GLU A 239 65.86 -43.50 15.14
CA GLU A 239 64.50 -43.97 15.48
C GLU A 239 63.67 -42.89 16.19
N LEU A 240 64.29 -42.00 16.97
CA LEU A 240 63.62 -40.81 17.53
C LEU A 240 63.28 -39.78 16.43
N GLN A 241 64.20 -39.54 15.49
CA GLN A 241 63.98 -38.68 14.34
C GLN A 241 62.83 -39.21 13.47
N ARG A 242 62.81 -40.50 13.14
CA ARG A 242 61.72 -41.15 12.39
C ARG A 242 60.37 -41.07 13.12
N LYS A 243 60.37 -41.11 14.46
CA LYS A 243 59.17 -40.90 15.29
C LYS A 243 58.72 -39.44 15.31
N LEU A 244 59.65 -38.50 15.34
CA LEU A 244 59.37 -37.07 15.22
C LEU A 244 58.72 -36.76 13.86
N GLU A 245 59.34 -37.18 12.76
CA GLU A 245 58.81 -37.02 11.39
C GLU A 245 57.40 -37.62 11.23
N GLN A 246 57.15 -38.80 11.80
CA GLN A 246 55.80 -39.39 11.81
C GLN A 246 54.81 -38.58 12.67
N SER A 247 55.25 -38.03 13.79
CA SER A 247 54.41 -37.19 14.66
C SER A 247 54.10 -35.84 14.03
N GLU A 248 55.06 -35.23 13.32
CA GLU A 248 54.90 -34.01 12.54
C GLU A 248 53.93 -34.23 11.38
N LYS A 249 54.09 -35.33 10.63
CA LYS A 249 53.14 -35.74 9.60
C LYS A 249 51.73 -35.91 10.16
N ASN A 250 51.56 -36.66 11.25
CA ASN A 250 50.26 -36.84 11.89
C ASN A 250 49.66 -35.50 12.37
N ASN A 251 50.49 -34.56 12.84
CA ASN A 251 50.04 -33.24 13.27
C ASN A 251 49.56 -32.36 12.09
N ILE A 252 50.23 -32.46 10.93
CA ILE A 252 49.80 -31.81 9.69
C ILE A 252 48.47 -32.40 9.20
N GLU A 253 48.35 -33.74 9.18
CA GLU A 253 47.11 -34.42 8.79
C GLU A 253 45.93 -34.06 9.72
N LEU A 254 46.15 -34.02 11.03
CA LEU A 254 45.14 -33.55 12.01
C LEU A 254 44.80 -32.06 11.85
N THR A 255 45.77 -31.21 11.53
CA THR A 255 45.52 -29.77 11.29
C THR A 255 44.63 -29.57 10.06
N LEU A 256 44.93 -30.25 8.96
CA LEU A 256 44.13 -30.21 7.73
C LEU A 256 42.70 -30.76 7.95
N GLU A 257 42.55 -31.80 8.77
CA GLU A 257 41.22 -32.32 9.10
C GLU A 257 40.42 -31.38 10.02
N LEU A 258 41.08 -30.73 10.99
CA LEU A 258 40.46 -29.67 11.79
C LEU A 258 40.04 -28.46 10.94
N GLU A 259 40.80 -28.11 9.89
CA GLU A 259 40.42 -27.06 8.93
C GLU A 259 39.22 -27.47 8.07
N ARG A 260 39.16 -28.72 7.60
CA ARG A 260 37.97 -29.27 6.90
C ARG A 260 36.72 -29.25 7.78
N VAL A 261 36.84 -29.74 9.02
CA VAL A 261 35.71 -29.77 9.98
C VAL A 261 35.26 -28.35 10.34
N ARG A 262 36.18 -27.39 10.44
CA ARG A 262 35.82 -25.97 10.61
C ARG A 262 35.07 -25.41 9.40
N PHE A 263 35.54 -25.68 8.19
CA PHE A 263 34.90 -25.22 6.96
C PHE A 263 33.49 -25.81 6.79
N ALA A 264 33.35 -27.12 6.96
CA ALA A 264 32.04 -27.79 6.93
C ALA A 264 31.11 -27.29 8.05
N LYS A 265 31.64 -26.97 9.25
CA LYS A 265 30.86 -26.32 10.32
C LYS A 265 30.38 -24.93 9.89
N THR A 266 31.22 -24.10 9.28
CA THR A 266 30.80 -22.77 8.81
C THR A 266 29.75 -22.86 7.70
N GLU A 267 29.88 -23.78 6.73
CA GLU A 267 28.85 -24.00 5.71
C GLU A 267 27.50 -24.44 6.33
N VAL A 268 27.51 -25.31 7.35
CA VAL A 268 26.30 -25.74 8.06
C VAL A 268 25.70 -24.63 8.92
N GLU A 269 26.51 -23.74 9.49
CA GLU A 269 26.02 -22.58 10.24
C GLU A 269 25.45 -21.50 9.30
N GLU A 270 26.08 -21.25 8.16
CA GLU A 270 25.55 -20.38 7.10
C GLU A 270 24.22 -20.92 6.54
N GLN A 271 24.12 -22.23 6.26
CA GLN A 271 22.88 -22.86 5.82
C GLN A 271 21.77 -22.82 6.89
N ARG A 272 22.13 -22.98 8.18
CA ARG A 272 21.19 -22.82 9.30
C ARG A 272 20.67 -21.38 9.36
N ASP A 273 21.54 -20.40 9.23
CA ASP A 273 21.19 -18.99 9.39
C ASP A 273 20.43 -18.46 8.15
N GLU A 274 20.75 -18.94 6.94
CA GLU A 274 19.91 -18.77 5.74
C GLU A 274 18.53 -19.43 5.93
N ALA A 275 18.44 -20.64 6.46
CA ALA A 275 17.16 -21.31 6.71
C ALA A 275 16.32 -20.56 7.78
N LEU A 276 16.95 -20.01 8.82
CA LEU A 276 16.30 -19.17 9.82
C LEU A 276 15.79 -17.86 9.20
N GLN A 277 16.59 -17.18 8.36
CA GLN A 277 16.16 -15.97 7.67
C GLN A 277 14.98 -16.25 6.72
N ASN A 278 15.02 -17.36 5.96
CA ASN A 278 13.89 -17.77 5.11
C ASN A 278 12.61 -18.04 5.91
N VAL A 279 12.71 -18.53 7.15
CA VAL A 279 11.55 -18.69 8.05
C VAL A 279 11.03 -17.34 8.54
N ILE A 280 11.90 -16.39 8.88
CA ILE A 280 11.53 -15.02 9.27
C ILE A 280 10.83 -14.30 8.11
N ASP A 281 11.43 -14.30 6.91
CA ASP A 281 10.85 -13.71 5.70
C ASP A 281 9.47 -14.31 5.36
N ALA A 282 9.28 -15.61 5.59
CA ALA A 282 8.00 -16.28 5.43
C ALA A 282 6.97 -15.91 6.52
N GLN A 283 7.40 -15.65 7.75
CA GLN A 283 6.55 -15.16 8.84
C GLN A 283 6.11 -13.72 8.58
N ASP A 284 7.03 -12.82 8.25
CA ASP A 284 6.74 -11.42 7.87
C ASP A 284 5.76 -11.36 6.68
N ALA A 285 6.00 -12.17 5.65
CA ALA A 285 5.09 -12.26 4.52
C ALA A 285 3.69 -12.75 4.94
N LEU A 286 3.60 -13.75 5.83
CA LEU A 286 2.33 -14.28 6.34
C LEU A 286 1.58 -13.24 7.20
N GLU A 287 2.27 -12.48 8.06
CA GLU A 287 1.66 -11.40 8.83
C GLU A 287 1.14 -10.29 7.91
N ASP A 288 1.89 -9.90 6.89
CA ASP A 288 1.45 -8.86 5.96
C ASP A 288 0.29 -9.36 5.08
N TYR A 289 0.22 -10.64 4.72
CA TYR A 289 -0.98 -11.26 4.14
C TYR A 289 -2.18 -11.22 5.10
N GLN A 290 -2.02 -11.61 6.37
CA GLN A 290 -3.08 -11.54 7.37
C GLN A 290 -3.59 -10.11 7.58
N LYS A 291 -2.70 -9.13 7.62
CA LYS A 291 -3.00 -7.71 7.74
C LYS A 291 -3.80 -7.21 6.54
N ARG A 292 -3.35 -7.50 5.31
CA ARG A 292 -4.08 -7.18 4.06
C ARG A 292 -5.47 -7.84 4.02
N ILE A 293 -5.62 -9.05 4.58
CA ILE A 293 -6.93 -9.72 4.71
C ILE A 293 -7.82 -8.98 5.72
N LYS A 294 -7.32 -8.66 6.92
CA LYS A 294 -8.06 -7.88 7.95
C LYS A 294 -8.49 -6.50 7.41
N GLU A 295 -7.61 -5.79 6.72
CA GLU A 295 -7.93 -4.53 6.05
C GLU A 295 -8.98 -4.68 4.94
N LYS A 296 -8.96 -5.78 4.18
CA LYS A 296 -9.97 -6.05 3.15
C LYS A 296 -11.33 -6.42 3.76
N ILE A 297 -11.36 -7.19 4.85
CA ILE A 297 -12.58 -7.49 5.60
C ILE A 297 -13.21 -6.19 6.09
N LYS A 298 -12.44 -5.34 6.78
CA LYS A 298 -12.93 -4.04 7.26
C LYS A 298 -13.47 -3.12 6.14
N LYS A 299 -12.86 -3.15 4.96
CA LYS A 299 -13.36 -2.40 3.79
C LYS A 299 -14.66 -2.98 3.21
N MET A 300 -14.91 -4.28 3.35
CA MET A 300 -16.19 -4.90 2.97
C MET A 300 -17.27 -4.66 4.03
N GLU A 301 -16.93 -4.71 5.31
CA GLU A 301 -17.82 -4.36 6.43
C GLU A 301 -18.32 -2.91 6.30
N ASN A 302 -17.40 -1.93 6.20
CA ASN A 302 -17.73 -0.53 5.94
C ASN A 302 -18.65 -0.34 4.71
N PHE A 303 -18.39 -1.06 3.61
CA PHE A 303 -19.19 -0.95 2.39
C PHE A 303 -20.57 -1.62 2.53
N GLU A 304 -20.69 -2.67 3.34
CA GLU A 304 -21.98 -3.26 3.69
C GLU A 304 -22.82 -2.28 4.53
N ASP A 305 -22.20 -1.56 5.47
CA ASP A 305 -22.87 -0.51 6.25
C ASP A 305 -23.30 0.68 5.37
N GLU A 306 -22.45 1.16 4.45
CA GLU A 306 -22.80 2.19 3.45
C GLU A 306 -23.99 1.76 2.56
N LEU A 307 -24.08 0.47 2.21
CA LEU A 307 -25.21 -0.10 1.48
C LEU A 307 -26.47 -0.25 2.35
N ARG A 308 -26.34 -0.61 3.63
CA ARG A 308 -27.44 -0.68 4.61
C ARG A 308 -28.06 0.70 4.85
N ASP A 309 -27.24 1.73 5.01
CA ASP A 309 -27.67 3.14 5.11
C ASP A 309 -28.37 3.61 3.83
N THR A 310 -27.83 3.28 2.67
CA THR A 310 -28.41 3.64 1.37
C THR A 310 -29.74 2.92 1.11
N LEU A 311 -29.86 1.65 1.49
CA LEU A 311 -31.11 0.89 1.45
C LEU A 311 -32.16 1.45 2.42
N THR A 312 -31.74 1.83 3.63
CA THR A 312 -32.63 2.46 4.63
C THR A 312 -33.14 3.80 4.13
N ARG A 313 -32.25 4.65 3.58
CA ARG A 313 -32.62 5.96 3.01
C ARG A 313 -33.59 5.82 1.83
N THR A 314 -33.29 4.94 0.87
CA THR A 314 -34.18 4.70 -0.29
C THR A 314 -35.49 4.01 0.08
N THR A 315 -35.55 3.32 1.22
CA THR A 315 -36.80 2.82 1.82
C THR A 315 -37.61 3.97 2.40
N GLN A 316 -36.99 4.88 3.16
CA GLN A 316 -37.66 6.08 3.69
C GLN A 316 -38.16 6.99 2.56
N GLU A 317 -37.33 7.31 1.57
CA GLU A 317 -37.70 8.12 0.39
C GLU A 317 -38.92 7.52 -0.34
N ARG A 318 -39.00 6.19 -0.47
CA ARG A 318 -40.17 5.49 -1.04
C ARG A 318 -41.41 5.73 -0.20
N ASP A 319 -41.30 5.61 1.12
CA ASP A 319 -42.44 5.71 2.03
C ASP A 319 -42.93 7.16 2.14
N ASP A 320 -42.01 8.15 2.18
CA ASP A 320 -42.32 9.58 2.05
C ASP A 320 -43.10 9.89 0.75
N TYR A 321 -42.78 9.21 -0.36
CA TYR A 321 -43.52 9.34 -1.63
C TYR A 321 -44.88 8.62 -1.61
N MET A 322 -45.03 7.52 -0.85
CA MET A 322 -46.32 6.85 -0.69
C MET A 322 -47.29 7.67 0.16
N ASP A 323 -46.80 8.35 1.20
CA ASP A 323 -47.57 9.29 2.00
C ASP A 323 -48.00 10.51 1.17
N GLN A 324 -47.07 11.13 0.43
CA GLN A 324 -47.40 12.21 -0.53
C GLN A 324 -48.44 11.79 -1.58
N LEU A 325 -48.36 10.56 -2.09
CA LEU A 325 -49.34 10.03 -3.04
C LEU A 325 -50.73 9.85 -2.38
N THR A 326 -50.76 9.45 -1.12
CA THR A 326 -51.99 9.30 -0.32
C THR A 326 -52.64 10.66 -0.01
N ASP A 327 -51.83 11.67 0.33
CA ASP A 327 -52.28 13.05 0.52
C ASP A 327 -52.85 13.65 -0.78
N ILE A 328 -52.16 13.45 -1.91
CA ILE A 328 -52.63 13.93 -3.23
C ILE A 328 -53.93 13.23 -3.62
N GLN A 329 -54.06 11.91 -3.43
CA GLN A 329 -55.32 11.19 -3.68
C GLN A 329 -56.47 11.71 -2.81
N SER A 330 -56.20 11.97 -1.52
CA SER A 330 -57.19 12.52 -0.58
C SER A 330 -57.61 13.94 -0.95
N SER A 331 -56.65 14.77 -1.39
CA SER A 331 -56.89 16.12 -1.88
C SER A 331 -57.71 16.14 -3.17
N VAL A 332 -57.39 15.28 -4.14
CA VAL A 332 -58.16 15.11 -5.39
C VAL A 332 -59.60 14.68 -5.09
N ALA A 333 -59.81 13.66 -4.26
CA ALA A 333 -61.15 13.22 -3.88
C ALA A 333 -61.96 14.33 -3.17
N SER A 334 -61.30 15.16 -2.35
CA SER A 334 -61.93 16.33 -1.73
C SER A 334 -62.27 17.43 -2.75
N GLN A 335 -61.42 17.67 -3.75
CA GLN A 335 -61.66 18.63 -4.82
C GLN A 335 -62.78 18.18 -5.77
N GLU A 336 -62.82 16.90 -6.14
CA GLU A 336 -63.93 16.29 -6.88
C GLU A 336 -65.24 16.44 -6.11
N ALA A 337 -65.25 16.15 -4.80
CA ALA A 337 -66.42 16.36 -3.95
C ALA A 337 -66.84 17.85 -3.84
N GLN A 338 -65.90 18.78 -3.91
CA GLN A 338 -66.19 20.23 -3.94
C GLN A 338 -66.75 20.66 -5.29
N ILE A 339 -66.16 20.22 -6.40
CA ILE A 339 -66.65 20.51 -7.77
C ILE A 339 -68.07 19.98 -7.95
N ASN A 340 -68.36 18.75 -7.52
CA ASN A 340 -69.69 18.16 -7.61
C ASN A 340 -70.75 18.92 -6.78
N ARG A 341 -70.37 19.55 -5.65
CA ARG A 341 -71.26 20.46 -4.91
C ARG A 341 -71.48 21.77 -5.66
N LEU A 342 -70.40 22.40 -6.15
CA LEU A 342 -70.47 23.68 -6.86
C LEU A 342 -71.26 23.59 -8.17
N LEU A 343 -71.14 22.49 -8.92
CA LEU A 343 -71.95 22.24 -10.11
C LEU A 343 -73.44 22.18 -9.76
N ASN A 344 -73.81 21.43 -8.73
CA ASN A 344 -75.18 21.30 -8.24
C ASN A 344 -75.75 22.64 -7.71
N ASP A 345 -74.91 23.49 -7.11
CA ASP A 345 -75.32 24.84 -6.68
C ASP A 345 -75.41 25.85 -7.85
N VAL A 346 -74.56 25.72 -8.88
CA VAL A 346 -74.68 26.46 -10.14
C VAL A 346 -75.96 26.07 -10.89
N GLU A 347 -76.32 24.78 -10.93
CA GLU A 347 -77.58 24.30 -11.52
C GLU A 347 -78.81 24.89 -10.81
N LYS A 348 -78.83 24.92 -9.47
CA LYS A 348 -79.90 25.59 -8.71
C LYS A 348 -79.96 27.09 -8.97
N GLU A 349 -78.80 27.74 -9.13
CA GLU A 349 -78.73 29.18 -9.33
C GLU A 349 -79.06 29.59 -10.77
N THR A 350 -78.78 28.75 -11.78
CA THR A 350 -79.29 28.99 -13.13
C THR A 350 -80.81 28.82 -13.21
N THR A 351 -81.41 27.85 -12.50
CA THR A 351 -82.88 27.78 -12.40
C THR A 351 -83.48 29.03 -11.76
N ARG A 352 -82.95 29.49 -10.62
CA ARG A 352 -83.42 30.75 -9.98
C ARG A 352 -83.26 31.98 -10.87
N ARG A 353 -82.17 32.06 -11.64
CA ARG A 353 -81.94 33.19 -12.55
C ARG A 353 -82.91 33.22 -13.72
N MET A 354 -83.35 32.06 -14.20
CA MET A 354 -84.43 32.00 -15.20
C MET A 354 -85.75 32.47 -14.58
N GLU A 355 -86.12 31.96 -13.40
CA GLU A 355 -87.31 32.39 -12.64
C GLU A 355 -87.33 33.93 -12.44
N VAL A 356 -86.21 34.51 -11.97
CA VAL A 356 -86.09 35.96 -11.73
C VAL A 356 -86.04 36.79 -13.01
N GLU A 357 -85.48 36.30 -14.12
CA GLU A 357 -85.53 37.02 -15.40
C GLU A 357 -86.92 36.96 -16.04
N GLU A 358 -87.69 35.89 -15.86
CA GLU A 358 -89.11 35.82 -16.26
C GLU A 358 -89.95 36.83 -15.46
N GLU A 359 -89.79 36.91 -14.13
CA GLU A 359 -90.42 37.94 -13.30
C GLU A 359 -90.00 39.36 -13.71
N LYS A 360 -88.69 39.58 -13.94
CA LYS A 360 -88.15 40.89 -14.33
C LYS A 360 -88.64 41.35 -15.71
N LEU A 361 -88.80 40.44 -16.68
CA LEU A 361 -89.38 40.77 -17.99
C LEU A 361 -90.84 41.23 -17.83
N ALA A 362 -91.65 40.52 -17.04
CA ALA A 362 -93.03 40.91 -16.76
C ALA A 362 -93.12 42.27 -16.05
N LEU A 363 -92.23 42.55 -15.09
CA LEU A 363 -92.16 43.85 -14.40
C LEU A 363 -91.65 44.98 -15.31
N GLN A 364 -90.73 44.72 -16.24
CA GLN A 364 -90.27 45.71 -17.22
C GLN A 364 -91.35 46.07 -18.25
N GLU A 365 -92.21 45.12 -18.62
CA GLU A 365 -93.37 45.39 -19.48
C GLU A 365 -94.39 46.29 -18.76
N GLN A 366 -94.70 46.01 -17.48
CA GLN A 366 -95.54 46.86 -16.63
C GLN A 366 -94.95 48.27 -16.45
N LEU A 367 -93.64 48.38 -16.19
CA LEU A 367 -92.98 49.68 -15.97
C LEU A 367 -92.97 50.52 -17.25
N LYS A 368 -92.76 49.94 -18.44
CA LYS A 368 -92.86 50.66 -19.72
C LYS A 368 -94.25 51.26 -19.93
N LEU A 369 -95.30 50.52 -19.62
CA LEU A 369 -96.68 51.02 -19.73
C LEU A 369 -96.90 52.26 -18.83
N LEU A 370 -96.41 52.21 -17.59
CA LEU A 370 -96.52 53.31 -16.61
C LEU A 370 -95.61 54.51 -16.96
N SER A 371 -94.40 54.31 -17.47
CA SER A 371 -93.55 55.42 -17.94
C SER A 371 -94.19 56.15 -19.12
N CYS A 372 -94.75 55.42 -20.09
CA CYS A 372 -95.50 56.01 -21.19
C CYS A 372 -96.84 56.64 -20.76
N GLU A 373 -97.26 56.52 -19.50
CA GLU A 373 -98.38 57.26 -18.90
C GLU A 373 -97.86 58.54 -18.20
N LEU A 374 -96.77 58.44 -17.42
CA LEU A 374 -96.11 59.58 -16.79
C LEU A 374 -95.57 60.61 -17.79
N ASP A 375 -94.98 60.18 -18.91
CA ASP A 375 -94.44 61.09 -19.94
C ASP A 375 -95.52 62.02 -20.51
N LYS A 376 -96.78 61.57 -20.56
CA LYS A 376 -97.93 62.38 -20.99
C LYS A 376 -98.27 63.45 -19.94
N LEU A 377 -98.41 63.01 -18.69
CA LEU A 377 -98.74 63.87 -17.54
C LEU A 377 -97.67 64.94 -17.29
N ASP A 378 -96.40 64.64 -17.53
CA ASP A 378 -95.32 65.61 -17.31
C ASP A 378 -95.20 66.63 -18.46
N GLU A 379 -95.68 66.31 -19.68
CA GLU A 379 -95.83 67.29 -20.76
C GLU A 379 -97.02 68.23 -20.49
N GLU A 380 -98.18 67.70 -20.08
CA GLU A 380 -99.34 68.49 -19.59
C GLU A 380 -98.92 69.45 -18.45
N MET A 381 -98.03 68.98 -17.55
CA MET A 381 -97.46 69.81 -16.48
C MET A 381 -96.43 70.85 -16.95
N LYS A 382 -95.77 70.68 -18.11
CA LYS A 382 -94.90 71.72 -18.70
C LYS A 382 -95.73 72.84 -19.31
N GLU A 383 -96.78 72.50 -20.07
CA GLU A 383 -97.72 73.47 -20.63
C GLU A 383 -98.33 74.35 -19.51
N MET A 384 -98.80 73.74 -18.42
CA MET A 384 -99.34 74.47 -17.27
C MET A 384 -98.30 75.37 -16.57
N LYS A 385 -97.03 74.95 -16.49
CA LYS A 385 -95.95 75.78 -15.92
C LYS A 385 -95.63 77.00 -16.78
N GLU A 386 -95.63 76.86 -18.11
CA GLU A 386 -95.34 77.99 -19.01
C GLU A 386 -96.45 79.04 -19.00
N ILE A 387 -97.72 78.58 -18.98
CA ILE A 387 -98.89 79.44 -18.73
C ILE A 387 -98.74 80.19 -17.39
N LYS A 388 -98.25 79.54 -16.33
CA LYS A 388 -98.03 80.18 -15.02
C LYS A 388 -96.90 81.23 -15.05
N LYS A 389 -95.82 81.03 -15.83
CA LYS A 389 -94.75 82.05 -15.99
C LYS A 389 -95.28 83.31 -16.67
N GLN A 390 -96.00 83.14 -17.79
CA GLN A 390 -96.56 84.26 -18.56
C GLN A 390 -97.49 85.11 -17.69
N LYS A 391 -98.30 84.47 -16.84
CA LYS A 391 -99.11 85.16 -15.83
C LYS A 391 -98.28 86.02 -14.87
N ILE A 392 -97.21 85.46 -14.28
CA ILE A 392 -96.38 86.17 -13.29
C ILE A 392 -95.63 87.36 -13.92
N PHE A 393 -95.15 87.21 -15.16
CA PHE A 393 -94.51 88.32 -15.89
C PHE A 393 -95.46 89.51 -16.04
N LEU A 394 -96.69 89.28 -16.50
CA LEU A 394 -97.73 90.31 -16.65
C LEU A 394 -98.13 90.94 -15.31
N GLU A 395 -98.16 90.15 -14.23
CA GLU A 395 -98.39 90.67 -12.87
C GLU A 395 -97.24 91.58 -12.39
N SER A 396 -96.01 91.38 -12.87
CA SER A 396 -94.85 92.22 -12.53
C SER A 396 -94.82 93.56 -13.28
N GLU A 397 -95.12 93.60 -14.58
CA GLU A 397 -95.29 94.88 -15.32
C GLU A 397 -96.39 95.75 -14.70
N MET A 398 -97.51 95.14 -14.31
CA MET A 398 -98.58 95.83 -13.57
C MET A 398 -98.11 96.41 -12.23
N GLN A 399 -97.16 95.76 -11.55
CA GLN A 399 -96.61 96.24 -10.28
C GLN A 399 -95.67 97.44 -10.48
N GLU A 400 -94.84 97.42 -11.53
CA GLU A 400 -93.96 98.53 -11.91
C GLU A 400 -94.76 99.78 -12.28
N HIS A 401 -95.79 99.65 -13.12
CA HIS A 401 -96.68 100.76 -13.48
C HIS A 401 -97.40 101.38 -12.27
N ARG A 402 -97.72 100.58 -11.24
CA ARG A 402 -98.30 101.08 -9.97
C ARG A 402 -97.29 101.89 -9.15
N LYS A 403 -96.02 101.48 -9.08
CA LYS A 403 -94.97 102.26 -8.39
C LYS A 403 -94.76 103.62 -9.04
N LEU A 404 -94.62 103.65 -10.38
CA LEU A 404 -94.42 104.89 -11.13
C LEU A 404 -95.58 105.89 -10.94
N ALA A 405 -96.82 105.38 -10.83
CA ALA A 405 -97.98 106.21 -10.50
C ALA A 405 -97.94 106.79 -9.07
N GLN A 406 -97.34 106.08 -8.11
CA GLN A 406 -97.20 106.54 -6.72
C GLN A 406 -96.13 107.65 -6.59
N GLU A 407 -94.97 107.48 -7.23
CA GLU A 407 -93.89 108.50 -7.18
C GLU A 407 -94.33 109.86 -7.75
N ILE A 408 -95.19 109.84 -8.77
CA ILE A 408 -95.82 111.04 -9.35
C ILE A 408 -96.77 111.72 -8.34
N ALA A 409 -97.48 110.94 -7.52
CA ALA A 409 -98.36 111.49 -6.47
C ALA A 409 -97.55 112.14 -5.33
N ASP A 410 -96.49 111.48 -4.88
CA ASP A 410 -95.68 111.95 -3.74
C ASP A 410 -94.91 113.25 -4.07
N LEU A 411 -94.47 113.44 -5.32
CA LEU A 411 -93.86 114.69 -5.80
C LEU A 411 -94.83 115.89 -5.78
N LEU A 412 -96.13 115.67 -6.02
CA LEU A 412 -97.14 116.74 -5.96
C LEU A 412 -97.38 117.20 -4.51
N ILE A 413 -97.21 116.33 -3.52
CA ILE A 413 -97.39 116.63 -2.10
C ILE A 413 -96.31 117.60 -1.60
N GLN A 414 -95.04 117.44 -2.02
CA GLN A 414 -93.94 118.32 -1.59
C GLN A 414 -94.15 119.79 -1.98
N VAL A 415 -94.72 120.07 -3.16
CA VAL A 415 -94.95 121.45 -3.63
C VAL A 415 -96.06 122.14 -2.84
N HIS A 416 -97.08 121.40 -2.38
CA HIS A 416 -98.26 122.00 -1.76
C HIS A 416 -98.04 122.43 -0.30
N HIS A 417 -97.04 121.88 0.39
CA HIS A 417 -96.85 122.03 1.85
C HIS A 417 -96.24 123.37 2.29
N ASN A 418 -95.96 124.30 1.37
CA ASN A 418 -95.33 125.60 1.64
C ASN A 418 -96.32 126.74 2.00
N HIS A 419 -97.58 126.42 2.33
CA HIS A 419 -98.58 127.39 2.79
C HIS A 419 -99.45 126.83 3.94
N ASN A 420 -99.45 127.55 5.07
CA ASN A 420 -100.37 127.45 6.22
C ASN A 420 -100.52 126.10 6.97
N LYS A 421 -99.89 126.05 8.15
CA LYS A 421 -100.51 125.82 9.47
C LYS A 421 -101.46 124.62 9.70
N ILE A 422 -101.02 123.79 10.67
CA ILE A 422 -101.75 123.32 11.87
C ILE A 422 -102.69 122.10 11.75
N ALA A 423 -102.62 121.27 12.82
CA ALA A 423 -103.43 120.11 13.19
C ALA A 423 -103.22 118.85 12.30
N LEU A 424 -102.90 117.67 12.85
CA LEU A 424 -103.47 116.88 13.97
C LEU A 424 -104.85 116.30 13.66
N ASP A 425 -104.90 114.97 13.71
CA ASP A 425 -106.04 114.09 13.99
C ASP A 425 -107.29 114.21 13.06
N ASP A 426 -107.98 113.13 12.70
CA ASP A 426 -108.36 112.02 13.58
C ASP A 426 -108.40 110.64 12.89
N SER A 427 -108.58 109.63 13.73
CA SER A 427 -108.78 108.19 13.56
C SER A 427 -109.63 107.68 12.38
N GLY A 428 -109.39 106.41 12.00
CA GLY A 428 -110.26 105.66 11.10
C GLY A 428 -109.78 104.24 10.74
N ASN A 429 -110.19 103.22 11.50
CA ASN A 429 -109.96 101.80 11.17
C ASN A 429 -110.56 101.41 9.80
N PHE A 430 -109.91 100.51 9.04
CA PHE A 430 -110.37 99.11 8.85
C PHE A 430 -109.47 98.24 7.92
N SER A 431 -109.58 96.92 8.11
CA SER A 431 -109.50 95.84 7.08
C SER A 431 -108.20 95.44 6.37
N LEU A 432 -107.64 94.30 6.82
CA LEU A 432 -107.49 93.05 6.03
C LEU A 432 -106.47 93.04 4.81
N PRO A 433 -106.22 91.92 4.09
CA PRO A 433 -105.29 90.88 4.57
C PRO A 433 -104.37 90.20 3.50
N THR A 434 -103.68 89.13 3.92
CA THR A 434 -103.29 87.90 3.17
C THR A 434 -102.11 87.83 2.17
N LYS A 435 -101.27 86.81 2.43
CA LYS A 435 -100.77 85.71 1.54
C LYS A 435 -99.57 85.91 0.58
N TYR A 436 -98.78 84.80 0.54
CA TYR A 436 -98.11 84.19 -0.64
C TYR A 436 -96.91 84.91 -1.28
N GLU A 437 -95.92 84.22 -1.89
CA GLU A 437 -95.46 82.82 -1.81
C GLU A 437 -94.02 82.67 -2.38
N VAL A 438 -93.30 81.60 -2.02
CA VAL A 438 -92.30 80.85 -2.83
C VAL A 438 -91.13 81.58 -3.55
N ARG A 439 -89.90 81.26 -3.09
CA ARG A 439 -88.63 80.91 -3.81
C ARG A 439 -88.14 81.74 -5.02
N MET A 440 -86.84 81.77 -5.36
CA MET A 440 -85.54 81.53 -4.70
C MET A 440 -84.48 81.97 -5.72
N TRP A 441 -83.51 82.80 -5.33
CA TRP A 441 -82.25 82.99 -6.07
C TRP A 441 -81.10 83.28 -5.08
N GLN A 442 -79.94 82.71 -5.40
CA GLN A 442 -78.55 83.13 -5.16
C GLN A 442 -78.02 83.81 -3.86
N ASP A 443 -76.77 83.42 -3.59
CA ASP A 443 -75.61 84.13 -3.03
C ASP A 443 -75.49 84.55 -1.53
N GLU A 444 -74.31 84.17 -1.01
CA GLU A 444 -73.38 84.85 -0.11
C GLU A 444 -73.79 85.63 1.18
N ILE A 445 -73.15 85.20 2.28
CA ILE A 445 -72.36 86.01 3.24
C ILE A 445 -72.99 86.58 4.55
N LEU A 446 -72.28 86.30 5.65
CA LEU A 446 -72.19 86.94 7.00
C LEU A 446 -73.29 86.79 8.10
N SER A 447 -72.77 86.45 9.29
CA SER A 447 -73.20 86.86 10.65
C SER A 447 -74.55 86.39 11.24
N ASP A 448 -74.72 86.28 12.57
CA ASP A 448 -73.78 86.52 13.69
C ASP A 448 -73.98 85.59 14.92
N ALA A 449 -73.16 85.82 15.95
CA ALA A 449 -72.87 84.99 17.11
C ALA A 449 -73.96 84.85 18.19
N VAL A 450 -73.75 83.87 19.07
CA VAL A 450 -74.00 83.99 20.52
C VAL A 450 -72.75 83.51 21.28
N LEU A 451 -72.26 84.32 22.22
CA LEU A 451 -71.20 84.00 23.19
C LEU A 451 -71.79 83.89 24.61
N ASN A 452 -71.04 83.34 25.58
CA ASN A 452 -71.45 83.41 27.00
C ASN A 452 -70.29 83.50 28.01
N THR A 453 -70.36 84.51 28.89
CA THR A 453 -69.78 84.67 30.25
C THR A 453 -68.31 84.31 30.57
N ASN A 454 -67.54 85.29 31.07
CA ASN A 454 -67.40 85.51 32.54
C ASN A 454 -66.63 86.80 32.99
N ASN A 455 -67.27 87.56 33.90
CA ASN A 455 -66.78 88.42 35.02
C ASN A 455 -65.74 89.59 34.89
N ASN A 456 -66.23 90.79 35.25
CA ASN A 456 -65.69 91.86 36.16
C ASN A 456 -64.31 92.55 35.89
N GLY A 457 -64.10 93.87 36.09
CA GLY A 457 -64.99 95.03 36.37
C GLY A 457 -64.30 96.26 37.05
N LEU A 458 -64.83 97.50 36.84
CA LEU A 458 -64.69 98.77 37.65
C LEU A 458 -63.59 99.86 37.35
N GLU A 459 -64.03 101.06 36.87
CA GLU A 459 -63.71 102.52 37.21
C GLU A 459 -62.23 103.09 37.29
N GLU A 460 -61.83 104.39 37.14
CA GLU A 460 -62.40 105.74 36.76
C GLU A 460 -61.32 106.87 36.45
N LEU A 461 -61.64 107.90 35.60
CA LEU A 461 -61.34 109.38 35.54
C LEU A 461 -59.92 110.14 35.63
N ASN A 462 -59.88 111.41 35.08
CA ASN A 462 -58.97 112.62 35.30
C ASN A 462 -57.59 112.81 34.54
N CYS A 463 -56.84 113.96 34.39
CA CYS A 463 -56.87 115.44 34.77
C CYS A 463 -55.96 116.38 33.84
N ASN A 464 -55.67 117.69 34.15
CA ASN A 464 -55.01 118.74 33.25
C ASN A 464 -53.99 119.81 33.87
N ASN A 465 -53.19 120.56 33.04
CA ASN A 465 -52.77 122.04 33.01
C ASN A 465 -51.62 122.83 33.81
N ASN A 466 -50.91 123.80 33.10
CA ASN A 466 -50.48 125.27 33.32
C ASN A 466 -49.33 125.91 34.25
N GLY A 467 -48.81 127.17 33.95
CA GLY A 467 -48.05 128.19 34.84
C GLY A 467 -47.22 129.43 34.24
N LEU A 468 -47.09 130.68 34.87
CA LEU A 468 -46.40 132.01 34.40
C LEU A 468 -46.21 133.28 35.43
N SER A 469 -45.44 134.42 35.14
CA SER A 469 -45.43 135.93 35.59
C SER A 469 -44.81 136.57 36.96
N CYS A 470 -44.52 137.89 37.34
CA CYS A 470 -44.03 139.29 36.81
C CYS A 470 -43.73 140.53 37.86
N GLU A 471 -42.96 141.65 37.50
CA GLU A 471 -42.80 143.18 37.89
C GLU A 471 -42.55 143.86 39.34
N GLY A 472 -42.16 145.17 39.72
CA GLY A 472 -41.49 146.49 39.21
C GLY A 472 -41.62 147.90 40.05
N GLY A 473 -40.65 148.92 40.12
CA GLY A 473 -40.83 150.44 40.53
C GLY A 473 -39.77 151.40 41.35
N GLY A 474 -39.81 152.81 41.33
CA GLY A 474 -39.17 153.85 42.34
C GLY A 474 -38.55 155.32 41.96
N THR A 475 -38.54 156.46 42.79
CA THR A 475 -38.00 157.92 42.51
C THR A 475 -37.74 159.10 43.62
N THR A 476 -36.87 160.17 43.38
CA THR A 476 -36.76 161.71 43.75
C THR A 476 -36.38 162.49 45.10
N MET A 477 -35.62 163.67 45.08
CA MET A 477 -35.73 164.99 45.90
C MET A 477 -34.49 166.01 45.91
N MET A 478 -34.67 167.38 45.83
CA MET A 478 -33.94 168.49 46.59
C MET A 478 -34.26 169.96 46.14
N ALA A 479 -34.52 170.95 47.03
CA ALA A 479 -34.79 172.37 46.65
C ALA A 479 -34.69 173.49 47.73
N GLU A 480 -34.08 173.28 48.91
CA GLU A 480 -34.49 174.05 50.13
C GLU A 480 -33.54 175.12 50.72
N LEU A 481 -32.54 175.62 49.99
CA LEU A 481 -31.49 176.53 50.52
C LEU A 481 -31.36 177.81 49.64
N ARG A 482 -32.31 178.76 49.59
CA ARG A 482 -33.01 179.61 50.59
C ARG A 482 -32.21 180.75 51.25
N ASN A 483 -32.70 181.97 51.01
CA ASN A 483 -33.13 183.00 51.97
C ASN A 483 -32.19 183.58 53.06
N LEU A 484 -30.94 183.15 53.25
CA LEU A 484 -30.16 183.59 54.43
C LEU A 484 -29.63 185.05 54.39
N PHE A 485 -29.67 185.74 53.24
CA PHE A 485 -28.94 187.01 53.02
C PHE A 485 -29.64 188.31 53.46
N THR A 486 -30.90 188.30 53.86
CA THR A 486 -31.73 189.55 53.92
C THR A 486 -31.63 190.38 55.21
N ASN A 487 -30.70 190.09 56.13
CA ASN A 487 -30.83 190.55 57.53
C ASN A 487 -29.73 191.49 58.08
N MET A 488 -28.84 192.07 57.24
CA MET A 488 -27.75 192.96 57.71
C MET A 488 -27.90 194.45 57.41
N ASP A 489 -28.73 194.89 56.45
CA ASP A 489 -28.80 196.31 56.04
C ASP A 489 -29.35 197.27 57.11
N GLY A 490 -29.96 196.77 58.19
CA GLY A 490 -30.60 197.59 59.22
C GLY A 490 -29.64 198.41 60.09
N GLU A 491 -28.43 197.90 60.35
CA GLU A 491 -27.47 198.52 61.31
C GLU A 491 -26.92 199.87 60.79
N ILE A 492 -26.75 199.99 59.47
CA ILE A 492 -26.11 201.13 58.79
C ILE A 492 -26.86 202.46 59.00
N GLN A 493 -28.17 202.41 59.26
CA GLN A 493 -28.98 203.62 59.44
C GLN A 493 -28.73 204.31 60.79
N ARG A 494 -28.29 203.58 61.82
CA ARG A 494 -28.09 204.10 63.19
C ARG A 494 -26.86 204.99 63.31
N LEU A 495 -25.76 204.62 62.64
CA LEU A 495 -24.47 205.33 62.72
C LEU A 495 -24.41 206.67 61.97
N ARG A 496 -25.45 207.04 61.21
CA ARG A 496 -25.51 208.32 60.50
C ARG A 496 -25.97 209.51 61.36
N TYR A 497 -26.32 209.29 62.63
CA TYR A 497 -26.84 210.33 63.52
C TYR A 497 -25.73 211.08 64.29
N ASP A 498 -24.77 210.35 64.86
CA ASP A 498 -23.80 210.89 65.84
C ASP A 498 -22.69 211.74 65.20
N LEU A 499 -22.45 211.59 63.90
CA LEU A 499 -21.32 212.19 63.18
C LEU A 499 -21.48 213.69 62.83
N LYS A 500 -22.34 214.42 63.56
CA LYS A 500 -22.79 215.79 63.20
C LYS A 500 -22.52 216.86 64.28
N GLN A 501 -21.58 216.65 65.20
CA GLN A 501 -21.50 217.50 66.40
C GLN A 501 -20.11 217.93 66.94
N ARG A 502 -18.97 217.64 66.29
CA ARG A 502 -17.65 218.16 66.75
C ARG A 502 -16.72 218.59 65.61
N ASP A 503 -16.70 219.90 65.36
CA ASP A 503 -15.53 220.62 64.83
C ASP A 503 -14.54 220.95 65.96
N ALA A 504 -13.29 221.22 65.59
CA ALA A 504 -12.20 221.87 66.35
C ALA A 504 -11.82 221.33 67.76
N ASP A 505 -10.57 220.87 67.92
CA ASP A 505 -9.51 221.76 68.43
C ASP A 505 -8.09 221.15 68.19
N ASP A 506 -7.05 221.98 68.11
CA ASP A 506 -5.88 221.72 67.26
C ASP A 506 -4.57 221.40 68.01
N ARG A 507 -4.58 220.44 68.96
CA ARG A 507 -3.39 220.12 69.82
C ARG A 507 -3.07 218.66 70.13
N THR A 508 -3.87 217.68 69.72
CA THR A 508 -3.74 216.29 70.23
C THR A 508 -2.71 215.41 69.48
N TYR A 509 -2.21 215.84 68.32
CA TYR A 509 -1.48 214.99 67.37
C TYR A 509 -0.18 214.36 67.90
N GLN A 510 0.49 214.94 68.89
CA GLN A 510 1.81 214.45 69.32
C GLN A 510 1.75 213.11 70.06
N ASN A 511 0.70 212.85 70.85
CA ASN A 511 0.65 211.69 71.75
C ASN A 511 0.44 210.35 71.03
N LEU A 512 -0.14 210.35 69.82
CA LEU A 512 -0.35 209.12 69.04
C LEU A 512 0.97 208.55 68.46
N HIS A 513 2.00 209.37 68.32
CA HIS A 513 3.19 209.00 67.54
C HIS A 513 4.13 208.03 68.28
N ASP A 514 4.10 208.03 69.62
CA ASP A 514 4.93 207.15 70.44
C ASP A 514 4.31 205.76 70.65
N GLU A 515 2.98 205.65 70.79
CA GLU A 515 2.28 204.36 70.91
C GLU A 515 2.43 203.50 69.64
N LEU A 516 2.40 204.14 68.47
CA LEU A 516 2.49 203.47 67.17
C LEU A 516 3.81 202.67 67.01
N LYS A 517 4.90 203.17 67.60
CA LYS A 517 6.23 202.56 67.49
C LYS A 517 6.32 201.23 68.24
N VAL A 518 5.76 201.16 69.45
CA VAL A 518 5.72 199.94 70.28
C VAL A 518 4.89 198.83 69.59
N LEU A 519 3.94 199.22 68.74
CA LEU A 519 3.16 198.28 67.94
C LEU A 519 4.00 197.66 66.79
N MET A 520 4.81 198.47 66.10
CA MET A 520 5.70 197.99 65.02
C MET A 520 6.71 196.94 65.53
N ASP A 521 7.40 197.20 66.63
CA ASP A 521 8.42 196.29 67.18
C ASP A 521 7.83 194.90 67.50
N LYS A 522 6.57 194.85 67.95
CA LYS A 522 5.82 193.59 68.17
C LYS A 522 5.43 192.89 66.87
N VAL A 523 5.07 193.63 65.81
CA VAL A 523 4.77 193.04 64.50
C VAL A 523 6.04 192.43 63.87
N GLU A 524 7.19 193.11 63.93
CA GLU A 524 8.46 192.55 63.45
C GLU A 524 8.95 191.34 64.25
N SER A 525 8.56 191.24 65.54
CA SER A 525 8.77 190.01 66.32
C SER A 525 7.86 188.88 65.85
N GLY A 526 6.57 189.16 65.63
CA GLY A 526 5.59 188.16 65.19
C GLY A 526 5.87 187.59 63.81
N VAL A 527 6.28 188.43 62.86
CA VAL A 527 6.63 188.02 61.48
C VAL A 527 7.78 187.00 61.49
N ARG A 528 8.83 187.21 62.30
CA ARG A 528 9.95 186.25 62.41
C ARG A 528 9.50 184.90 62.95
N THR A 529 8.73 184.87 64.04
CA THR A 529 8.19 183.60 64.57
C THR A 529 7.24 182.89 63.59
N ASN A 530 6.54 183.62 62.73
CA ASN A 530 5.69 183.02 61.71
C ASN A 530 6.51 182.38 60.57
N GLN A 531 7.61 183.00 60.15
CA GLN A 531 8.53 182.45 59.16
C GLN A 531 9.23 181.16 59.65
N GLU A 532 9.58 181.09 60.94
CA GLU A 532 10.12 179.88 61.57
C GLU A 532 9.09 178.74 61.61
N LEU A 533 7.82 179.06 61.87
CA LEU A 533 6.71 178.09 61.80
C LEU A 533 6.43 177.63 60.36
N GLU A 534 6.41 178.52 59.38
CA GLU A 534 6.23 178.18 57.96
C GLU A 534 7.34 177.23 57.48
N PHE A 535 8.60 177.50 57.81
CA PHE A 535 9.71 176.60 57.50
C PHE A 535 9.54 175.21 58.14
N THR A 536 9.10 175.16 59.40
CA THR A 536 8.84 173.90 60.13
C THR A 536 7.68 173.11 59.53
N VAL A 537 6.61 173.79 59.09
CA VAL A 537 5.47 173.17 58.40
C VAL A 537 5.91 172.59 57.05
N CYS A 538 6.67 173.34 56.24
CA CYS A 538 7.22 172.83 54.97
C CYS A 538 8.07 171.56 55.17
N ALA A 539 8.95 171.55 56.18
CA ALA A 539 9.75 170.37 56.50
C ALA A 539 8.90 169.14 56.90
N LEU A 540 7.84 169.35 57.69
CA LEU A 540 6.90 168.28 58.07
C LEU A 540 6.04 167.80 56.88
N GLU A 541 5.69 168.68 55.94
CA GLU A 541 5.03 168.27 54.70
C GLU A 541 5.96 167.50 53.75
N ASP A 542 7.24 167.88 53.66
CA ASP A 542 8.25 167.14 52.91
C ASP A 542 8.48 165.74 53.49
N GLU A 543 8.57 165.64 54.83
CA GLU A 543 8.68 164.35 55.52
C GLU A 543 7.41 163.50 55.32
N LYS A 544 6.21 164.08 55.48
CA LYS A 544 4.92 163.42 55.21
C LYS A 544 4.82 162.91 53.76
N ARG A 545 5.23 163.71 52.76
CA ARG A 545 5.27 163.29 51.35
C ARG A 545 6.28 162.15 51.14
N THR A 546 7.43 162.20 51.81
CA THR A 546 8.45 161.13 51.78
C THR A 546 7.97 159.83 52.44
N LEU A 547 7.21 159.93 53.55
CA LEU A 547 6.63 158.76 54.23
C LEU A 547 5.49 158.14 53.44
N ASN A 548 4.64 158.94 52.79
CA ASN A 548 3.60 158.43 51.89
C ASN A 548 4.20 157.65 50.70
N LEU A 549 5.24 158.18 50.05
CA LEU A 549 5.92 157.47 48.96
C LEU A 549 6.48 156.11 49.42
N LYS A 550 7.10 156.04 50.61
CA LYS A 550 7.57 154.78 51.21
C LYS A 550 6.42 153.83 51.55
N LEU A 551 5.28 154.34 52.01
CA LEU A 551 4.09 153.54 52.27
C LEU A 551 3.58 152.90 50.96
N ASP A 552 3.43 153.70 49.90
CA ASP A 552 2.99 153.21 48.58
C ASP A 552 3.99 152.20 47.99
N GLU A 553 5.30 152.42 48.13
CA GLU A 553 6.35 151.45 47.76
C GLU A 553 6.20 150.12 48.53
N THR A 554 5.95 150.17 49.85
CA THR A 554 5.76 148.94 50.65
C THR A 554 4.46 148.22 50.33
N LEU A 555 3.36 148.93 50.06
CA LEU A 555 2.07 148.35 49.65
C LEU A 555 2.18 147.69 48.27
N HIS A 556 2.86 148.34 47.33
CA HIS A 556 3.15 147.75 46.02
C HIS A 556 4.04 146.52 46.13
N SER A 557 5.07 146.56 46.98
CA SER A 557 5.94 145.40 47.25
C SER A 557 5.18 144.23 47.90
N LEU A 558 4.23 144.52 48.80
CA LEU A 558 3.37 143.50 49.40
C LEU A 558 2.48 142.82 48.35
N ALA A 559 1.78 143.60 47.52
CA ALA A 559 0.93 143.08 46.45
C ALA A 559 1.72 142.26 45.40
N GLU A 560 2.95 142.68 45.09
CA GLU A 560 3.89 141.90 44.25
C GLU A 560 4.21 140.53 44.89
N ARG A 561 4.46 140.48 46.20
CA ARG A 561 4.70 139.23 46.93
C ARG A 561 3.47 138.34 47.05
N GLU A 562 2.29 138.90 47.29
CA GLU A 562 1.03 138.15 47.33
C GLU A 562 0.74 137.49 45.97
N ARG A 563 0.92 138.22 44.87
CA ARG A 563 0.78 137.65 43.51
C ARG A 563 1.83 136.57 43.22
N GLN A 564 3.05 136.71 43.72
CA GLN A 564 4.08 135.65 43.63
C GLN A 564 3.69 134.40 44.44
N ILE A 565 3.12 134.56 45.63
CA ILE A 565 2.61 133.43 46.44
C ILE A 565 1.47 132.71 45.72
N GLN A 566 0.49 133.44 45.18
CA GLN A 566 -0.61 132.86 44.40
C GLN A 566 -0.10 132.08 43.17
N CYS A 567 0.92 132.61 42.47
CA CYS A 567 1.55 131.94 41.33
C CYS A 567 2.37 130.69 41.71
N LEU A 568 2.89 130.62 42.93
CA LEU A 568 3.51 129.41 43.46
C LEU A 568 2.47 128.37 43.89
N ASP A 569 1.35 128.81 44.47
CA ASP A 569 0.28 127.92 44.93
C ASP A 569 -0.49 127.29 43.77
N THR A 570 -0.78 128.01 42.69
CA THR A 570 -1.35 127.39 41.46
C THR A 570 -0.41 126.33 40.89
N ARG A 571 0.89 126.62 40.78
CA ARG A 571 1.92 125.67 40.33
C ARG A 571 2.09 124.47 41.27
N LEU A 572 1.88 124.65 42.58
CA LEU A 572 1.92 123.55 43.56
C LEU A 572 0.68 122.64 43.39
N ASN A 573 -0.50 123.22 43.18
CA ASN A 573 -1.72 122.48 42.91
C ASN A 573 -1.67 121.73 41.56
N GLU A 574 -1.13 122.34 40.50
CA GLU A 574 -0.83 121.65 39.23
C GLU A 574 0.07 120.43 39.43
N ARG A 575 1.11 120.55 40.25
CA ARG A 575 2.05 119.44 40.53
C ARG A 575 1.44 118.37 41.42
N ASN A 576 0.63 118.73 42.41
CA ASN A 576 -0.13 117.77 43.21
C ASN A 576 -1.10 116.97 42.33
N HIS A 577 -1.83 117.64 41.43
CA HIS A 577 -2.72 116.97 40.47
C HIS A 577 -1.93 116.02 39.55
N GLN A 578 -0.77 116.45 39.02
CA GLN A 578 0.11 115.60 38.22
C GLN A 578 0.60 114.36 38.99
N VAL A 579 0.90 114.48 40.29
CA VAL A 579 1.29 113.36 41.15
C VAL A 579 0.13 112.37 41.35
N VAL A 580 -1.10 112.85 41.56
CA VAL A 580 -2.29 111.99 41.69
C VAL A 580 -2.52 111.17 40.41
N CYS A 581 -2.52 111.80 39.23
CA CYS A 581 -2.70 111.10 37.96
C CYS A 581 -1.60 110.03 37.72
N LEU A 582 -0.37 110.28 38.16
CA LEU A 582 0.72 109.29 38.09
C LEU A 582 0.58 108.15 39.11
N GLN A 583 -0.06 108.39 40.26
CA GLN A 583 -0.40 107.33 41.22
C GLN A 583 -1.52 106.43 40.67
N GLU A 584 -2.55 107.01 40.06
CA GLU A 584 -3.66 106.29 39.42
C GLU A 584 -3.17 105.41 38.24
N ASP A 585 -2.34 105.97 37.35
CA ASP A 585 -1.73 105.24 36.23
C ASP A 585 -0.85 104.07 36.70
N ASN A 586 -0.04 104.27 37.75
CA ASN A 586 0.74 103.17 38.35
C ASN A 586 -0.15 102.11 39.01
N ALA A 587 -1.26 102.48 39.65
CA ALA A 587 -2.21 101.53 40.22
C ALA A 587 -2.90 100.68 39.12
N MET A 588 -3.33 101.31 38.02
CA MET A 588 -3.87 100.59 36.85
C MET A 588 -2.85 99.64 36.22
N LYS A 589 -1.58 100.06 36.12
CA LYS A 589 -0.48 99.21 35.61
C LYS A 589 -0.22 98.01 36.52
N ALA A 590 -0.19 98.20 37.84
CA ALA A 590 -0.05 97.11 38.80
C ALA A 590 -1.22 96.11 38.70
N GLN A 591 -2.46 96.60 38.61
CA GLN A 591 -3.64 95.75 38.40
C GLN A 591 -3.57 94.98 37.08
N ARG A 592 -3.07 95.60 36.00
CA ARG A 592 -2.90 94.94 34.70
C ARG A 592 -1.82 93.86 34.72
N LEU A 593 -0.72 94.07 35.43
CA LEU A 593 0.31 93.04 35.64
C LEU A 593 -0.25 91.83 36.40
N CYS A 594 -0.95 92.07 37.51
CA CYS A 594 -1.61 91.03 38.32
C CYS A 594 -2.69 90.23 37.55
N ALA A 595 -3.20 90.76 36.44
CA ALA A 595 -4.08 90.02 35.52
C ALA A 595 -3.28 89.15 34.54
N LEU A 596 -2.25 89.72 33.91
CA LEU A 596 -1.37 89.03 32.97
C LEU A 596 -0.61 87.85 33.60
N GLU A 597 -0.20 87.96 34.87
CA GLU A 597 0.41 86.87 35.63
C GLU A 597 -0.55 85.67 35.79
N LYS A 598 -1.83 85.93 36.09
CA LYS A 598 -2.86 84.88 36.21
C LYS A 598 -3.19 84.22 34.88
N ASP A 599 -3.17 84.98 33.79
CA ASP A 599 -3.31 84.47 32.43
C ASP A 599 -2.12 83.58 32.05
N LEU A 600 -0.89 83.95 32.48
CA LEU A 600 0.33 83.16 32.32
C LEU A 600 0.25 81.83 33.08
N ASP A 601 -0.06 81.85 34.38
CA ASP A 601 -0.26 80.64 35.19
C ASP A 601 -1.32 79.71 34.58
N CYS A 602 -2.37 80.28 34.00
CA CYS A 602 -3.45 79.54 33.35
C CYS A 602 -2.97 78.86 32.06
N CYS A 603 -2.20 79.58 31.24
CA CYS A 603 -1.57 79.03 30.05
C CYS A 603 -0.56 77.93 30.38
N GLU A 604 0.27 78.10 31.41
CA GLU A 604 1.25 77.09 31.82
C GLU A 604 0.58 75.81 32.33
N ARG A 605 -0.49 75.94 33.15
CA ARG A 605 -1.31 74.80 33.60
C ARG A 605 -1.96 74.07 32.43
N ARG A 606 -2.49 74.79 31.43
CA ARG A 606 -3.04 74.19 30.20
C ARG A 606 -1.98 73.46 29.39
N LEU A 607 -0.77 74.02 29.28
CA LEU A 607 0.34 73.40 28.53
C LEU A 607 0.86 72.14 29.22
N LYS A 608 0.95 72.15 30.55
CA LYS A 608 1.24 70.95 31.36
C LYS A 608 0.22 69.84 31.14
N LEU A 609 -1.08 70.15 31.22
CA LEU A 609 -2.16 69.18 30.95
C LEU A 609 -2.14 68.62 29.52
N ALA A 610 -1.85 69.46 28.51
CA ALA A 610 -1.70 69.03 27.13
C ALA A 610 -0.49 68.09 26.94
N SER A 611 0.64 68.39 27.60
CA SER A 611 1.84 67.55 27.53
C SER A 611 1.67 66.18 28.19
N SER A 612 0.91 66.07 29.29
CA SER A 612 0.59 64.76 29.90
C SER A 612 -0.32 63.92 28.99
N GLY A 613 -1.38 64.50 28.43
CA GLY A 613 -2.25 63.77 27.49
C GLY A 613 -1.54 63.35 26.19
N SER A 614 -0.53 64.13 25.77
CA SER A 614 0.31 63.74 24.62
C SER A 614 1.20 62.52 24.90
N ASN A 615 1.57 62.26 26.16
CA ASN A 615 2.37 61.08 26.51
C ASN A 615 1.50 59.81 26.52
N GLU A 616 0.28 59.86 27.08
CA GLU A 616 -0.65 58.73 27.05
C GLU A 616 -1.00 58.30 25.62
N SER A 617 -1.20 59.27 24.71
CA SER A 617 -1.39 59.01 23.28
C SER A 617 -0.15 58.38 22.61
N LEU A 618 1.06 58.82 22.99
CA LEU A 618 2.31 58.24 22.49
C LEU A 618 2.52 56.79 22.97
N GLU A 619 2.14 56.47 24.22
CA GLU A 619 2.21 55.12 24.76
C GLU A 619 1.17 54.19 24.11
N GLN A 620 -0.06 54.68 23.87
CA GLN A 620 -1.08 53.95 23.10
C GLN A 620 -0.62 53.67 21.66
N LEU A 621 0.03 54.62 21.00
CA LEU A 621 0.60 54.43 19.66
C LEU A 621 1.74 53.39 19.64
N LYS A 622 2.62 53.38 20.65
CA LYS A 622 3.66 52.34 20.79
C LYS A 622 3.07 50.95 21.03
N ALA A 623 2.08 50.83 21.92
CA ALA A 623 1.39 49.57 22.16
C ALA A 623 0.67 49.07 20.90
N ALA A 624 0.12 49.97 20.08
CA ALA A 624 -0.42 49.63 18.76
C ALA A 624 0.66 49.18 17.77
N GLU A 625 1.84 49.82 17.75
CA GLU A 625 2.98 49.44 16.90
C GLU A 625 3.54 48.06 17.27
N GLU A 626 3.67 47.76 18.56
CA GLU A 626 4.06 46.43 19.07
C GLU A 626 3.00 45.37 18.71
N ARG A 627 1.71 45.70 18.87
CA ARG A 627 0.61 44.81 18.49
C ARG A 627 0.54 44.54 16.98
N ILE A 628 0.90 45.52 16.14
CA ILE A 628 1.01 45.33 14.69
C ILE A 628 2.15 44.36 14.37
N LYS A 629 3.34 44.53 14.96
CA LYS A 629 4.49 43.62 14.76
C LYS A 629 4.17 42.18 15.17
N GLU A 630 3.49 41.98 16.29
CA GLU A 630 3.01 40.65 16.72
C GLU A 630 2.07 40.02 15.68
N LEU A 631 1.14 40.80 15.13
CA LEU A 631 0.21 40.34 14.09
C LEU A 631 0.93 40.06 12.75
N GLU A 632 1.97 40.82 12.40
CA GLU A 632 2.83 40.56 11.23
C GLU A 632 3.62 39.25 11.38
N GLU A 633 4.21 38.99 12.56
CA GLU A 633 4.90 37.72 12.83
C GLU A 633 3.93 36.52 12.83
N ILE A 634 2.73 36.67 13.41
CA ILE A 634 1.68 35.66 13.35
C ILE A 634 1.26 35.39 11.90
N LEU A 635 1.03 36.43 11.08
CA LEU A 635 0.69 36.29 9.66
C LEU A 635 1.79 35.53 8.91
N LYS A 636 3.04 35.92 9.08
CA LYS A 636 4.20 35.27 8.44
C LYS A 636 4.35 33.80 8.85
N CYS A 637 4.06 33.47 10.11
CA CYS A 637 4.03 32.08 10.57
C CYS A 637 2.87 31.28 9.95
N LYS A 638 1.72 31.92 9.69
CA LYS A 638 0.60 31.30 8.98
C LYS A 638 0.88 31.14 7.48
N GLU A 639 1.53 32.09 6.81
CA GLU A 639 1.96 31.96 5.42
C GLU A 639 2.94 30.79 5.25
N ASN A 640 3.96 30.67 6.11
CA ASN A 640 4.89 29.55 6.11
C ASN A 640 4.15 28.21 6.29
N SER A 641 3.24 28.13 7.27
CA SER A 641 2.44 26.92 7.52
C SER A 641 1.50 26.57 6.36
N LEU A 642 0.93 27.57 5.67
CA LEU A 642 0.14 27.37 4.45
C LEU A 642 1.01 26.87 3.29
N GLN A 643 2.22 27.40 3.13
CA GLN A 643 3.16 26.95 2.10
C GLN A 643 3.63 25.50 2.34
N ASP A 644 3.86 25.09 3.59
CA ASP A 644 4.17 23.70 3.93
C ASP A 644 3.00 22.75 3.65
N MET A 645 1.77 23.15 3.99
CA MET A 645 0.56 22.39 3.63
C MET A 645 0.38 22.29 2.11
N GLN A 646 0.62 23.38 1.37
CA GLN A 646 0.61 23.43 -0.09
C GLN A 646 1.64 22.44 -0.68
N ASN A 647 2.87 22.44 -0.14
CA ASN A 647 3.94 21.52 -0.53
C ASN A 647 3.56 20.05 -0.24
N GLN A 648 2.92 19.78 0.91
CA GLN A 648 2.46 18.45 1.28
C GLN A 648 1.33 17.96 0.37
N ILE A 649 0.37 18.80 0.01
CA ILE A 649 -0.69 18.49 -0.96
C ILE A 649 -0.09 18.16 -2.34
N VAL A 650 0.85 18.97 -2.84
CA VAL A 650 1.52 18.71 -4.13
C VAL A 650 2.29 17.39 -4.11
N LYS A 651 2.96 17.06 -2.99
CA LYS A 651 3.62 15.77 -2.80
C LYS A 651 2.62 14.61 -2.84
N LEU A 652 1.55 14.66 -2.05
CA LEU A 652 0.51 13.64 -2.03
C LEU A 652 -0.15 13.44 -3.40
N GLN A 653 -0.42 14.52 -4.14
CA GLN A 653 -0.93 14.45 -5.52
C GLN A 653 0.06 13.83 -6.51
N LYS A 654 1.37 13.93 -6.28
CA LYS A 654 2.40 13.26 -7.08
C LYS A 654 2.48 11.76 -6.74
N ASP A 655 2.47 11.44 -5.46
CA ASP A 655 2.54 10.06 -4.96
C ASP A 655 1.28 9.27 -5.36
N MET A 656 0.09 9.88 -5.27
CA MET A 656 -1.18 9.32 -5.75
C MET A 656 -1.15 9.02 -7.26
N ARG A 657 -0.65 9.94 -8.10
CA ARG A 657 -0.47 9.69 -9.54
C ARG A 657 0.53 8.56 -9.83
N CYS A 658 1.60 8.45 -9.03
CA CYS A 658 2.54 7.34 -9.15
C CYS A 658 1.90 5.99 -8.76
N GLN A 659 1.04 5.96 -7.73
CA GLN A 659 0.28 4.77 -7.37
C GLN A 659 -0.74 4.39 -8.46
N GLN A 660 -1.47 5.37 -9.01
CA GLN A 660 -2.40 5.16 -10.12
C GLN A 660 -1.70 4.50 -11.33
N GLN A 661 -0.57 5.05 -11.78
CA GLN A 661 0.20 4.47 -12.90
C GLN A 661 0.71 3.05 -12.62
N LYS A 662 1.00 2.70 -11.36
CA LYS A 662 1.36 1.32 -10.95
C LYS A 662 0.15 0.37 -11.01
N LEU A 663 -1.04 0.86 -10.68
CA LEU A 663 -2.28 0.09 -10.78
C LEU A 663 -2.73 -0.09 -12.23
N GLU A 664 -2.62 0.95 -13.07
CA GLU A 664 -2.87 0.89 -14.51
C GLU A 664 -1.98 -0.15 -15.19
N LYS A 665 -0.65 -0.08 -14.99
CA LYS A 665 0.29 -1.10 -15.52
C LYS A 665 0.01 -2.51 -15.01
N LYS A 666 -0.46 -2.64 -13.76
CA LYS A 666 -0.86 -3.95 -13.22
C LYS A 666 -2.14 -4.47 -13.90
N ALA A 667 -3.09 -3.60 -14.21
CA ALA A 667 -4.30 -3.95 -14.95
C ALA A 667 -3.98 -4.33 -16.40
N GLU A 668 -3.06 -3.63 -17.07
CA GLU A 668 -2.54 -3.99 -18.40
C GLU A 668 -1.91 -5.40 -18.39
N CYS A 669 -1.00 -5.68 -17.45
CA CYS A 669 -0.36 -7.00 -17.33
C CYS A 669 -1.37 -8.13 -17.06
N LEU A 670 -2.35 -7.89 -16.17
CA LEU A 670 -3.42 -8.86 -15.89
C LEU A 670 -4.35 -9.08 -17.10
N THR A 671 -4.61 -8.03 -17.88
CA THR A 671 -5.40 -8.12 -19.12
C THR A 671 -4.67 -8.96 -20.17
N GLN A 672 -3.35 -8.76 -20.35
CA GLN A 672 -2.53 -9.58 -21.24
C GLN A 672 -2.46 -11.04 -20.77
N GLN A 673 -2.39 -11.29 -19.45
CA GLN A 673 -2.40 -12.63 -18.90
C GLN A 673 -3.73 -13.36 -19.15
N VAL A 674 -4.87 -12.66 -19.00
CA VAL A 674 -6.20 -13.20 -19.35
C VAL A 674 -6.30 -13.49 -20.85
N TYR A 675 -5.75 -12.64 -21.72
CA TYR A 675 -5.72 -12.87 -23.16
C TYR A 675 -4.94 -14.14 -23.54
N GLU A 676 -3.75 -14.36 -22.97
CA GLU A 676 -2.98 -15.58 -23.23
C GLU A 676 -3.65 -16.84 -22.66
N TYR A 677 -4.32 -16.76 -21.49
CA TYR A 677 -5.13 -17.89 -20.99
C TYR A 677 -6.36 -18.19 -21.86
N GLN A 678 -7.01 -17.18 -22.44
CA GLN A 678 -8.10 -17.39 -23.40
C GLN A 678 -7.58 -18.13 -24.64
N LYS A 679 -6.48 -17.64 -25.23
CA LYS A 679 -5.81 -18.24 -26.38
C LYS A 679 -5.33 -19.68 -26.14
N GLN A 680 -4.85 -20.00 -24.94
CA GLN A 680 -4.56 -21.38 -24.52
C GLN A 680 -5.83 -22.23 -24.42
N THR A 681 -6.94 -21.67 -23.92
CA THR A 681 -8.23 -22.36 -23.82
C THR A 681 -8.81 -22.66 -25.20
N ASP A 682 -8.73 -21.71 -26.13
CA ASP A 682 -9.20 -21.85 -27.51
C ASP A 682 -8.41 -22.94 -28.27
N GLN A 683 -7.08 -22.95 -28.10
CA GLN A 683 -6.21 -24.00 -28.64
C GLN A 683 -6.55 -25.39 -28.07
N LEU A 684 -6.68 -25.50 -26.75
CA LEU A 684 -7.06 -26.76 -26.09
C LEU A 684 -8.46 -27.24 -26.50
N SER A 685 -9.40 -26.34 -26.81
CA SER A 685 -10.71 -26.70 -27.38
C SER A 685 -10.56 -27.28 -28.79
N SER A 686 -9.78 -26.62 -29.65
CA SER A 686 -9.49 -27.08 -31.02
C SER A 686 -8.84 -28.47 -31.03
N ASP A 687 -7.85 -28.70 -30.16
CA ASP A 687 -7.19 -30.00 -30.01
C ASP A 687 -8.14 -31.09 -29.48
N ASN A 688 -9.03 -30.74 -28.54
CA ASN A 688 -10.06 -31.66 -28.06
C ASN A 688 -11.04 -32.07 -29.17
N ASP A 689 -11.52 -31.13 -29.98
CA ASP A 689 -12.45 -31.44 -31.08
C ASP A 689 -11.75 -32.21 -32.22
N SER A 690 -10.47 -31.91 -32.50
CA SER A 690 -9.61 -32.73 -33.37
C SER A 690 -9.48 -34.17 -32.86
N MET A 691 -9.27 -34.38 -31.55
CA MET A 691 -9.19 -35.70 -30.94
C MET A 691 -10.54 -36.43 -30.91
N ARG A 692 -11.65 -35.72 -30.68
CA ARG A 692 -13.02 -36.25 -30.81
C ARG A 692 -13.32 -36.71 -32.24
N GLN A 693 -12.90 -35.94 -33.25
CA GLN A 693 -13.05 -36.31 -34.66
C GLN A 693 -12.24 -37.57 -35.01
N LYS A 694 -10.98 -37.66 -34.56
CA LYS A 694 -10.15 -38.88 -34.71
C LYS A 694 -10.81 -40.10 -34.05
N LEU A 695 -11.27 -39.96 -32.81
CA LEU A 695 -11.98 -41.02 -32.08
C LEU A 695 -13.25 -41.48 -32.82
N ALA A 696 -14.03 -40.55 -33.37
CA ALA A 696 -15.21 -40.87 -34.16
C ALA A 696 -14.89 -41.64 -35.46
N VAL A 697 -13.75 -41.36 -36.10
CA VAL A 697 -13.25 -42.14 -37.26
C VAL A 697 -12.79 -43.53 -36.84
N CYS A 698 -12.00 -43.65 -35.75
CA CYS A 698 -11.57 -44.94 -35.21
C CYS A 698 -12.75 -45.84 -34.80
N ASN A 699 -13.79 -45.26 -34.18
CA ASN A 699 -15.00 -45.99 -33.81
C ASN A 699 -15.77 -46.48 -35.04
N LYS A 700 -15.90 -45.67 -36.10
CA LYS A 700 -16.50 -46.11 -37.38
C LYS A 700 -15.71 -47.27 -38.01
N ALA A 701 -14.38 -47.21 -38.01
CA ALA A 701 -13.53 -48.30 -38.50
C ALA A 701 -13.65 -49.58 -37.65
N SER A 702 -13.80 -49.44 -36.33
CA SER A 702 -14.05 -50.58 -35.42
C SER A 702 -15.39 -51.25 -35.72
N GLU A 703 -16.47 -50.49 -35.93
CA GLU A 703 -17.79 -51.05 -36.27
C GLU A 703 -17.87 -51.63 -37.70
N GLU A 704 -17.07 -51.11 -38.64
CA GLU A 704 -16.85 -51.77 -39.93
C GLU A 704 -16.18 -53.13 -39.75
N CYS A 705 -15.05 -53.17 -39.03
CA CYS A 705 -14.31 -54.40 -38.75
C CYS A 705 -15.18 -55.46 -38.03
N LYS A 706 -15.99 -55.04 -37.04
CA LYS A 706 -16.97 -55.92 -36.36
C LYS A 706 -18.03 -56.47 -37.31
N ARG A 707 -18.53 -55.69 -38.27
CA ARG A 707 -19.47 -56.18 -39.29
C ARG A 707 -18.80 -57.15 -40.27
N CYS A 708 -17.58 -56.86 -40.71
CA CYS A 708 -16.80 -57.78 -41.53
C CYS A 708 -16.52 -59.11 -40.81
N LEU A 709 -16.21 -59.07 -39.51
CA LEU A 709 -15.98 -60.26 -38.70
C LEU A 709 -17.23 -61.14 -38.64
N ARG A 710 -18.39 -60.58 -38.24
CA ARG A 710 -19.67 -61.32 -38.19
C ARG A 710 -20.03 -61.96 -39.53
N ALA A 711 -19.85 -61.22 -40.63
CA ALA A 711 -20.10 -61.76 -41.97
C ALA A 711 -19.19 -62.94 -42.34
N ARG A 712 -17.97 -63.01 -41.78
CA ARG A 712 -17.08 -64.18 -41.92
C ARG A 712 -17.44 -65.31 -40.96
N GLU A 713 -17.84 -65.01 -39.73
CA GLU A 713 -18.34 -66.00 -38.75
C GLU A 713 -19.60 -66.72 -39.29
N ASP A 714 -20.54 -65.98 -39.88
CA ASP A 714 -21.72 -66.54 -40.55
C ASP A 714 -21.34 -67.33 -41.82
N GLN A 715 -20.35 -66.87 -42.60
CA GLN A 715 -19.84 -67.63 -43.75
C GLN A 715 -19.21 -68.97 -43.33
N ILE A 716 -18.42 -68.98 -42.25
CA ILE A 716 -17.81 -70.19 -41.69
C ILE A 716 -18.91 -71.16 -41.24
N ARG A 717 -19.92 -70.69 -40.51
CA ARG A 717 -21.05 -71.52 -40.06
C ARG A 717 -21.81 -72.18 -41.23
N CYS A 718 -21.96 -71.47 -42.35
CA CYS A 718 -22.55 -72.05 -43.57
C CYS A 718 -21.66 -73.13 -44.21
N LEU A 719 -20.33 -73.01 -44.15
CA LEU A 719 -19.40 -74.03 -44.62
C LEU A 719 -19.35 -75.25 -43.69
N ASP A 720 -19.41 -75.04 -42.37
CA ASP A 720 -19.48 -76.12 -41.39
C ASP A 720 -20.73 -77.00 -41.60
N LEU A 721 -21.90 -76.38 -41.82
CA LEU A 721 -23.15 -77.08 -42.15
C LEU A 721 -23.04 -77.89 -43.45
N GLN A 722 -22.39 -77.34 -44.49
CA GLN A 722 -22.11 -78.09 -45.73
C GLN A 722 -21.15 -79.27 -45.51
N ILE A 723 -20.16 -79.11 -44.62
CA ILE A 723 -19.25 -80.20 -44.24
C ILE A 723 -19.99 -81.30 -43.47
N GLU A 724 -20.97 -80.95 -42.62
CA GLU A 724 -21.82 -81.93 -41.94
C GLU A 724 -22.76 -82.68 -42.91
N GLU A 725 -23.39 -81.99 -43.86
CA GLU A 725 -24.21 -82.60 -44.91
C GLU A 725 -23.37 -83.55 -45.81
N LEU A 726 -22.15 -83.15 -46.17
CA LEU A 726 -21.22 -83.99 -46.93
C LEU A 726 -20.72 -85.21 -46.14
N LYS A 727 -20.50 -85.09 -44.82
CA LYS A 727 -20.21 -86.25 -43.95
C LYS A 727 -21.40 -87.21 -43.88
N TYR A 728 -22.60 -86.69 -43.63
CA TYR A 728 -23.81 -87.51 -43.53
C TYR A 728 -24.09 -88.28 -44.83
N THR A 729 -24.01 -87.60 -45.99
CA THR A 729 -24.21 -88.24 -47.28
C THR A 729 -23.12 -89.25 -47.63
N LEU A 730 -21.85 -89.00 -47.25
CA LEU A 730 -20.77 -89.99 -47.37
C LEU A 730 -21.06 -91.24 -46.51
N GLU A 731 -21.46 -91.06 -45.25
CA GLU A 731 -21.84 -92.18 -44.38
C GLU A 731 -22.99 -93.01 -44.96
N GLU A 732 -24.00 -92.39 -45.58
CA GLU A 732 -25.08 -93.13 -46.27
C GLU A 732 -24.56 -93.92 -47.47
N LYS A 733 -23.61 -93.38 -48.24
CA LYS A 733 -22.95 -94.11 -49.34
C LYS A 733 -22.16 -95.29 -48.83
N ASP A 734 -21.40 -95.16 -47.74
CA ASP A 734 -20.64 -96.26 -47.18
C ASP A 734 -21.54 -97.33 -46.54
N LYS A 735 -22.61 -96.94 -45.84
CA LYS A 735 -23.67 -97.85 -45.37
C LYS A 735 -24.33 -98.61 -46.54
N LEU A 736 -24.41 -98.01 -47.74
CA LEU A 736 -24.89 -98.68 -48.95
C LEU A 736 -23.81 -99.60 -49.57
N HIS A 737 -22.56 -99.15 -49.64
CA HIS A 737 -21.42 -99.94 -50.13
C HIS A 737 -21.24 -101.22 -49.30
N CYS A 738 -21.31 -101.14 -47.97
CA CYS A 738 -21.26 -102.31 -47.09
C CYS A 738 -22.35 -103.33 -47.43
N LYS A 739 -23.61 -102.90 -47.56
CA LYS A 739 -24.73 -103.79 -47.95
C LYS A 739 -24.54 -104.44 -49.32
N VAL A 740 -23.94 -103.72 -50.27
CA VAL A 740 -23.61 -104.26 -51.61
C VAL A 740 -22.49 -105.30 -51.52
N LEU A 741 -21.44 -105.04 -50.72
CA LEU A 741 -20.35 -106.00 -50.47
C LEU A 741 -20.85 -107.26 -49.75
N GLU A 742 -21.67 -107.12 -48.71
CA GLU A 742 -22.36 -108.23 -48.04
C GLU A 742 -23.20 -109.06 -49.02
N SER A 743 -23.95 -108.41 -49.92
CA SER A 743 -24.73 -109.10 -50.96
C SER A 743 -23.84 -109.89 -51.93
N TYR A 744 -22.69 -109.34 -52.33
CA TYR A 744 -21.72 -110.08 -53.15
C TYR A 744 -21.06 -111.22 -52.39
N GLN A 745 -20.69 -111.02 -51.13
CA GLN A 745 -20.12 -112.07 -50.28
C GLN A 745 -21.10 -113.24 -50.11
N GLN A 746 -22.39 -112.95 -49.84
CA GLN A 746 -23.44 -113.98 -49.79
C GLN A 746 -23.62 -114.73 -51.12
N LYS A 747 -23.54 -114.04 -52.26
CA LYS A 747 -23.60 -114.68 -53.59
C LYS A 747 -22.39 -115.60 -53.82
N ILE A 748 -21.19 -115.17 -53.43
CA ILE A 748 -19.95 -115.96 -53.52
C ILE A 748 -20.03 -117.20 -52.61
N CYS A 749 -20.49 -117.06 -51.37
CA CYS A 749 -20.71 -118.19 -50.47
C CYS A 749 -21.67 -119.23 -51.08
N LYS A 750 -22.83 -118.79 -51.57
CA LYS A 750 -23.82 -119.69 -52.22
C LYS A 750 -23.27 -120.34 -53.50
N SER A 751 -22.48 -119.63 -54.30
CA SER A 751 -21.80 -120.18 -55.47
C SER A 751 -20.77 -121.25 -55.06
N ASN A 752 -19.99 -121.01 -54.00
CA ASN A 752 -19.02 -121.97 -53.49
C ASN A 752 -19.68 -123.21 -52.87
N GLU A 753 -20.85 -123.07 -52.23
CA GLU A 753 -21.69 -124.19 -51.78
C GLU A 753 -22.23 -125.01 -52.97
N GLN A 754 -22.71 -124.34 -54.02
CA GLN A 754 -23.16 -125.00 -55.25
C GLN A 754 -22.02 -125.75 -55.96
N ILE A 755 -20.83 -125.15 -56.05
CA ILE A 755 -19.62 -125.80 -56.60
C ILE A 755 -19.28 -127.05 -55.78
N LYS A 756 -19.20 -126.96 -54.44
CA LYS A 756 -18.92 -128.12 -53.57
C LYS A 756 -19.95 -129.23 -53.73
N ASN A 757 -21.23 -128.90 -53.86
CA ASN A 757 -22.29 -129.89 -54.08
C ASN A 757 -22.14 -130.58 -55.44
N LEU A 758 -21.75 -129.84 -56.49
CA LEU A 758 -21.44 -130.41 -57.82
C LEU A 758 -20.16 -131.25 -57.81
N GLU A 759 -19.12 -130.84 -57.08
CA GLU A 759 -17.89 -131.62 -56.87
C GLU A 759 -18.18 -132.94 -56.15
N CYS A 760 -19.03 -132.92 -55.11
CA CYS A 760 -19.47 -134.13 -54.41
C CYS A 760 -20.29 -135.06 -55.32
N ALA A 761 -21.25 -134.52 -56.08
CA ALA A 761 -22.05 -135.30 -57.03
C ALA A 761 -21.17 -135.91 -58.15
N LEU A 762 -20.23 -135.14 -58.70
CA LEU A 762 -19.27 -135.62 -59.70
C LEU A 762 -18.35 -136.70 -59.13
N MET A 763 -17.94 -136.58 -57.86
CA MET A 763 -17.18 -137.62 -57.17
C MET A 763 -18.00 -138.91 -56.96
N MET A 764 -19.30 -138.80 -56.64
CA MET A 764 -20.21 -139.95 -56.58
C MET A 764 -20.33 -140.64 -57.94
N CYS A 765 -20.62 -139.89 -59.01
CA CYS A 765 -20.71 -140.45 -60.37
C CYS A 765 -19.37 -141.07 -60.82
N LYS A 766 -18.23 -140.47 -60.46
CA LYS A 766 -16.90 -141.05 -60.73
C LYS A 766 -16.72 -142.40 -60.02
N ASN A 767 -17.13 -142.50 -58.75
CA ASN A 767 -17.04 -143.74 -57.98
C ASN A 767 -18.01 -144.82 -58.49
N GLU A 768 -19.20 -144.43 -58.97
CA GLU A 768 -20.16 -145.33 -59.61
C GLU A 768 -19.63 -145.87 -60.94
N VAL A 769 -19.06 -145.01 -61.80
CA VAL A 769 -18.38 -145.43 -63.03
C VAL A 769 -17.18 -146.33 -62.74
N GLN A 770 -16.37 -146.02 -61.73
CA GLN A 770 -15.27 -146.87 -61.26
C GLN A 770 -15.79 -148.27 -60.85
N MET A 771 -16.85 -148.35 -60.04
CA MET A 771 -17.48 -149.61 -59.63
C MET A 771 -18.05 -150.40 -60.82
N HIS A 772 -18.65 -149.73 -61.81
CA HIS A 772 -19.14 -150.37 -63.03
C HIS A 772 -17.99 -150.90 -63.91
N LEU A 773 -16.90 -150.15 -64.05
CA LEU A 773 -15.70 -150.59 -64.77
C LEU A 773 -15.07 -151.81 -64.09
N GLU A 774 -14.88 -151.79 -62.76
CA GLU A 774 -14.39 -152.94 -62.02
C GLU A 774 -15.33 -154.16 -62.11
N THR A 775 -16.64 -153.94 -62.21
CA THR A 775 -17.62 -155.01 -62.39
C THR A 775 -17.56 -155.58 -63.81
N MET A 776 -17.40 -154.75 -64.84
CA MET A 776 -17.18 -155.20 -66.21
C MET A 776 -15.83 -155.92 -66.37
N GLU A 777 -14.77 -155.48 -65.70
CA GLU A 777 -13.48 -156.18 -65.68
C GLU A 777 -13.60 -157.56 -65.02
N LYS A 778 -14.35 -157.68 -63.91
CA LYS A 778 -14.66 -158.98 -63.26
C LYS A 778 -15.46 -159.90 -64.19
N ILE A 779 -16.46 -159.37 -64.91
CA ILE A 779 -17.28 -160.14 -65.87
C ILE A 779 -16.43 -160.57 -67.08
N LYS A 780 -15.60 -159.68 -67.63
CA LYS A 780 -14.64 -159.97 -68.70
C LYS A 780 -13.69 -161.08 -68.28
N ASN A 781 -13.03 -160.95 -67.12
CA ASN A 781 -12.10 -161.96 -66.60
C ASN A 781 -12.80 -163.32 -66.36
N HIS A 782 -14.08 -163.32 -65.96
CA HIS A 782 -14.89 -164.53 -65.88
C HIS A 782 -15.13 -165.17 -67.25
N PHE A 783 -15.51 -164.41 -68.27
CA PHE A 783 -15.68 -164.93 -69.63
C PHE A 783 -14.35 -165.35 -70.28
N GLU A 784 -13.24 -164.66 -70.03
CA GLU A 784 -11.90 -165.07 -70.47
C GLU A 784 -11.49 -166.39 -69.81
N CYS A 785 -11.84 -166.59 -68.53
CA CYS A 785 -11.66 -167.87 -67.83
C CYS A 785 -12.58 -168.98 -68.38
N GLU A 786 -13.86 -168.69 -68.65
CA GLU A 786 -14.77 -169.64 -69.32
C GLU A 786 -14.25 -170.03 -70.72
N LEU A 787 -13.82 -169.06 -71.53
CA LEU A 787 -13.24 -169.30 -72.85
C LEU A 787 -11.96 -170.14 -72.75
N SER A 788 -11.07 -169.84 -71.80
CA SER A 788 -9.86 -170.63 -71.56
C SER A 788 -10.18 -172.07 -71.15
N ASN A 789 -11.19 -172.27 -70.30
CA ASN A 789 -11.70 -173.60 -69.93
C ASN A 789 -12.35 -174.31 -71.13
N ARG A 790 -13.12 -173.61 -71.97
CA ARG A 790 -13.72 -174.19 -73.18
C ARG A 790 -12.67 -174.55 -74.22
N ASP A 791 -11.65 -173.73 -74.42
CA ASP A 791 -10.47 -174.06 -75.22
C ASP A 791 -9.72 -175.27 -74.66
N GLY A 792 -9.63 -175.39 -73.33
CA GLY A 792 -9.12 -176.59 -72.65
C GLY A 792 -9.94 -177.84 -72.97
N CYS A 793 -11.26 -177.77 -72.85
CA CYS A 793 -12.17 -178.86 -73.21
C CYS A 793 -12.13 -179.18 -74.72
N ILE A 794 -12.02 -178.18 -75.59
CA ILE A 794 -11.88 -178.37 -77.04
C ILE A 794 -10.56 -179.06 -77.36
N LYS A 795 -9.44 -178.64 -76.76
CA LYS A 795 -8.14 -179.33 -76.90
C LYS A 795 -8.18 -180.77 -76.37
N HIS A 796 -8.88 -181.00 -75.27
CA HIS A 796 -9.09 -182.35 -74.72
C HIS A 796 -9.91 -183.22 -75.68
N LEU A 797 -11.04 -182.72 -76.20
CA LEU A 797 -11.88 -183.42 -77.17
C LEU A 797 -11.17 -183.62 -78.52
N GLN A 798 -10.32 -182.69 -78.95
CA GLN A 798 -9.45 -182.85 -80.11
C GLN A 798 -8.42 -183.97 -79.89
N GLU A 799 -7.83 -184.07 -78.70
CA GLU A 799 -6.91 -185.15 -78.33
C GLU A 799 -7.61 -186.51 -78.20
N GLU A 800 -8.84 -186.56 -77.67
CA GLU A 800 -9.66 -187.78 -77.67
C GLU A 800 -10.10 -188.18 -79.07
N LEU A 801 -10.54 -187.24 -79.91
CA LEU A 801 -10.88 -187.50 -81.30
C LEU A 801 -9.64 -187.97 -82.09
N ARG A 802 -8.46 -187.41 -81.82
CA ARG A 802 -7.19 -187.83 -82.41
C ARG A 802 -6.86 -189.28 -82.03
N LYS A 803 -6.97 -189.64 -80.73
CA LYS A 803 -6.82 -191.01 -80.26
C LYS A 803 -7.82 -191.95 -80.93
N ALA A 804 -9.12 -191.62 -80.89
CA ALA A 804 -10.16 -192.43 -81.51
C ALA A 804 -9.97 -192.59 -83.03
N THR A 805 -9.38 -191.59 -83.71
CA THR A 805 -9.03 -191.67 -85.14
C THR A 805 -7.81 -192.58 -85.37
N GLU A 806 -6.79 -192.54 -84.51
CA GLU A 806 -5.64 -193.45 -84.57
C GLU A 806 -6.05 -194.89 -84.22
N ASP A 807 -6.88 -195.08 -83.19
CA ASP A 807 -7.47 -196.38 -82.81
C ASP A 807 -8.33 -196.94 -83.96
N LEU A 808 -9.19 -196.11 -84.57
CA LEU A 808 -10.01 -196.52 -85.72
C LEU A 808 -9.15 -196.82 -86.94
N LYS A 809 -8.07 -196.07 -87.17
CA LYS A 809 -7.09 -196.36 -88.23
C LYS A 809 -6.41 -197.71 -87.98
N CYS A 810 -5.93 -197.98 -86.76
CA CYS A 810 -5.39 -199.29 -86.40
C CYS A 810 -6.44 -200.41 -86.55
N ARG A 811 -7.72 -200.16 -86.23
CA ARG A 811 -8.82 -201.11 -86.51
C ARG A 811 -9.10 -201.29 -88.01
N THR A 812 -8.91 -200.27 -88.85
CA THR A 812 -9.01 -200.43 -90.31
C THR A 812 -7.80 -201.16 -90.88
N GLU A 813 -6.60 -201.01 -90.31
CA GLU A 813 -5.42 -201.81 -90.66
C GLU A 813 -5.60 -203.27 -90.22
N GLU A 814 -6.13 -203.54 -89.02
CA GLU A 814 -6.55 -204.89 -88.61
C GLU A 814 -7.63 -205.49 -89.53
N ASN A 815 -8.69 -204.74 -89.84
CA ASN A 815 -9.74 -205.22 -90.76
C ASN A 815 -9.18 -205.48 -92.16
N CYS A 816 -8.29 -204.64 -92.68
CA CYS A 816 -7.66 -204.87 -93.98
C CYS A 816 -6.79 -206.14 -93.96
N ASN A 817 -6.05 -206.40 -92.87
CA ASN A 817 -5.32 -207.65 -92.67
C ASN A 817 -6.26 -208.87 -92.55
N LEU A 818 -7.44 -208.73 -91.93
CA LEU A 818 -8.47 -209.77 -91.85
C LEU A 818 -9.12 -210.03 -93.21
N GLU A 819 -9.46 -209.00 -93.97
CA GLU A 819 -9.99 -209.09 -95.34
C GLU A 819 -8.97 -209.74 -96.29
N GLN A 820 -7.69 -209.36 -96.19
CA GLN A 820 -6.58 -210.00 -96.90
C GLN A 820 -6.51 -211.49 -96.55
N THR A 821 -6.54 -211.84 -95.26
CA THR A 821 -6.52 -213.24 -94.77
C THR A 821 -7.75 -214.04 -95.25
N LEU A 822 -8.92 -213.42 -95.30
CA LEU A 822 -10.17 -214.03 -95.73
C LEU A 822 -10.23 -214.19 -97.27
N SER A 823 -9.62 -213.28 -98.02
CA SER A 823 -9.39 -213.39 -99.48
C SER A 823 -8.42 -214.52 -99.82
N ASP A 824 -7.30 -214.61 -99.08
CA ASP A 824 -6.34 -215.71 -99.17
C ASP A 824 -6.97 -217.07 -98.81
N ALA A 825 -7.88 -217.10 -97.84
CA ALA A 825 -8.65 -218.29 -97.49
C ALA A 825 -9.64 -218.66 -98.61
N ASN A 826 -10.37 -217.69 -99.17
CA ASN A 826 -11.32 -217.92 -100.27
C ASN A 826 -10.65 -218.37 -101.57
N THR A 827 -9.47 -217.82 -101.91
CA THR A 827 -8.72 -218.27 -103.10
C THR A 827 -8.15 -219.68 -102.92
N LYS A 828 -7.69 -220.03 -101.71
CA LYS A 828 -7.36 -221.44 -101.36
C LYS A 828 -8.58 -222.35 -101.49
N LEU A 829 -9.73 -221.94 -100.93
CA LEU A 829 -10.98 -222.72 -100.99
C LEU A 829 -11.45 -222.93 -102.43
N ALA A 830 -11.41 -221.89 -103.28
CA ALA A 830 -11.77 -221.95 -104.68
C ALA A 830 -10.82 -222.87 -105.49
N ASN A 831 -9.52 -222.85 -105.19
CA ASN A 831 -8.56 -223.76 -105.80
C ASN A 831 -8.82 -225.21 -105.38
N SER A 832 -9.08 -225.48 -104.09
CA SER A 832 -9.48 -226.82 -103.62
C SER A 832 -10.79 -227.30 -104.25
N TYR A 833 -11.78 -226.41 -104.39
CA TYR A 833 -13.06 -226.73 -105.05
C TYR A 833 -12.88 -227.06 -106.54
N ASN A 834 -12.04 -226.32 -107.26
CA ASN A 834 -11.72 -226.62 -108.66
C ASN A 834 -10.91 -227.93 -108.82
N GLN A 835 -10.02 -228.25 -107.88
CA GLN A 835 -9.35 -229.56 -107.83
C GLN A 835 -10.35 -230.71 -107.57
N LEU A 836 -11.30 -230.52 -106.66
CA LEU A 836 -12.35 -231.50 -106.37
C LEU A 836 -13.24 -231.75 -107.60
N LYS A 837 -13.65 -230.68 -108.28
CA LYS A 837 -14.40 -230.74 -109.55
C LYS A 837 -13.63 -231.50 -110.65
N SER A 838 -12.31 -231.38 -110.69
CA SER A 838 -11.45 -232.17 -111.60
C SER A 838 -11.33 -233.64 -111.18
N CYS A 839 -11.60 -234.00 -109.93
CA CYS A 839 -11.58 -235.40 -109.47
C CYS A 839 -12.87 -236.13 -109.83
N ASP A 840 -14.04 -235.53 -109.57
CA ASP A 840 -15.35 -236.12 -109.93
C ASP A 840 -15.44 -236.42 -111.43
N GLN A 841 -14.91 -235.52 -112.26
CA GLN A 841 -14.92 -235.65 -113.71
C GLN A 841 -14.01 -236.80 -114.22
N ASN A 842 -13.02 -237.22 -113.43
CA ASN A 842 -12.22 -238.43 -113.69
C ASN A 842 -12.91 -239.72 -113.20
N VAL A 843 -13.65 -239.68 -112.09
CA VAL A 843 -14.33 -240.86 -111.51
C VAL A 843 -15.43 -241.40 -112.43
N LEU A 844 -16.23 -240.53 -113.05
CA LEU A 844 -17.29 -240.96 -113.97
C LEU A 844 -16.73 -241.63 -115.24
N CYS A 845 -15.63 -241.10 -115.82
CA CYS A 845 -15.00 -241.70 -117.01
C CYS A 845 -14.33 -243.07 -116.72
N LEU A 846 -13.93 -243.33 -115.46
CA LEU A 846 -13.45 -244.65 -115.05
C LEU A 846 -14.59 -245.65 -114.83
N THR A 847 -15.77 -245.19 -114.43
CA THR A 847 -16.95 -246.06 -114.20
C THR A 847 -17.40 -246.76 -115.49
N GLU A 848 -17.26 -246.09 -116.63
CA GLU A 848 -17.63 -246.59 -117.96
C GLU A 848 -16.75 -247.75 -118.48
N LYS A 849 -15.58 -248.02 -117.86
CA LYS A 849 -14.57 -248.97 -118.38
C LYS A 849 -14.39 -250.27 -117.59
N VAL A 850 -14.94 -250.42 -116.39
CA VAL A 850 -14.48 -251.46 -115.44
C VAL A 850 -15.26 -252.79 -115.50
N LYS A 851 -16.46 -252.86 -116.09
CA LYS A 851 -17.29 -254.10 -116.09
C LYS A 851 -17.84 -254.56 -117.44
N THR A 852 -17.09 -254.36 -118.52
CA THR A 852 -17.31 -255.02 -119.81
C THR A 852 -16.56 -256.36 -119.96
N THR A 853 -15.61 -256.67 -119.07
CA THR A 853 -14.73 -257.87 -119.16
C THR A 853 -14.51 -258.55 -117.80
N GLY A 854 -15.59 -259.04 -117.18
CA GLY A 854 -15.57 -259.83 -115.93
C GLY A 854 -16.38 -261.12 -116.08
N LEU A 855 -15.84 -262.08 -116.84
CA LEU A 855 -16.54 -263.27 -117.32
C LEU A 855 -17.10 -264.20 -116.21
N HIS A 856 -18.31 -264.72 -116.45
CA HIS A 856 -18.71 -266.09 -116.10
C HIS A 856 -18.81 -266.52 -114.61
N LEU A 857 -19.04 -265.57 -113.68
CA LEU A 857 -19.47 -265.82 -112.30
C LEU A 857 -20.60 -264.83 -111.91
N VAL A 858 -21.74 -264.81 -112.60
CA VAL A 858 -22.89 -265.77 -112.59
C VAL A 858 -24.08 -265.16 -111.84
N TYR A 859 -25.00 -264.64 -112.67
CA TYR A 859 -26.45 -264.44 -112.52
C TYR A 859 -27.19 -264.74 -111.19
N PHE A 860 -28.30 -263.99 -111.01
CA PHE A 860 -29.41 -264.16 -110.05
C PHE A 860 -29.08 -263.92 -108.55
N PHE A 861 -29.44 -262.75 -108.02
CA PHE A 861 -30.78 -262.50 -107.43
C PHE A 861 -30.97 -261.01 -107.04
N VAL A 862 -32.20 -260.50 -107.27
CA VAL A 862 -32.74 -259.15 -106.94
C VAL A 862 -31.85 -257.96 -107.29
#